data_AF-E9FLF1-F1
#
_entry.id   AF-E9FLF1-F1
#
_cell.length_a   1.000
_cell.length_b   1.000
_cell.length_c   1.000
_cell.angle_alpha   90.00
_cell.angle_beta   90.00
_cell.angle_gamma   90.00
#
_symmetry.space_group_name_H-M   'P 1'
#
loop_
_entity.id
_entity.type
_entity.pdbx_description
1 polymer ?
#
loop_
_entity_poly.entity_id
_entity_poly.type
_entity_poly.pdbx_seq_one_letter_code
_entity_poly.pdbx_strand_id
1 'polypeptide(L)'
;MRFNQFSYLSLPRNTILYEFKKYGFDFPSEMADKKMLEAFLSRVFFTYQDINYPLSILAVDKETDFLTFCQSERELTADIFYTVAFQLLGFSYLVDFEDSDVFRKETGFPIVYGDLIENLYQLLSTRTKKGNTLIDQLVSDGLIPEDNDYHYFNGKSLATFSSHDAIREVVYVESRVDTDQKGLPDLVKVSIIRPRYDGQIPAIMTTSPYHQGTNDKASDKALYKMEGDIEVKPAHKIELEEPQLNLVQPQGQAELVSEAEEKLTHINASYSLNDYFLPRGFANLYVSGVGTKDSTGFMTNGDYQQIEAYKNVIDWLNGRCRAFTDHTRQRQVKADWSNGKVATTGLSYLGTISNGLATTGVDGLEVIIAEAGISSWYNYYRENGLVTSPGGYPGEDFDSLAELTYSRNLLAGDYIRGNEAHQADLEKVKEQLDRKTGDYNQFWHNRNYLLNAHKVKAEVVFTHGSQDWNVKPLHVYQMFHALPSHINKHLFFHNGAHVYMNNWQSIDFRESMNALLTKKLLGQETDYQLPTVIWQDNTAPQTWLSLDTFGEQENFETFALGQEEQVIQNQYSDKDFERYGKTYQTFNTELYQGKVNQITIDLPVTKDFHLNGRAQLNLRIKSSKNKGLLSAQLLELGQKKYLQPYPAVLSARTIDNGRYHMLENLCELPFRPDAQRVVTKGYLNLQNRNDLLIVENINADEWMDIQFELQPTIYKLKEGDTLRLVLYTTDFEITIRDNTTYHLTVELEQSTLILPCQKV
;
A
#
# COMPACT_ATOMS: atom_id res chain seq x y z
N MET A 1 8.53 -4.80 -21.45
CA MET A 1 8.85 -3.87 -20.34
C MET A 1 8.62 -2.44 -20.82
N ARG A 2 8.17 -1.54 -19.95
CA ARG A 2 8.19 -0.08 -20.17
C ARG A 2 8.87 0.57 -18.96
N PHE A 3 9.77 1.50 -19.19
CA PHE A 3 10.51 2.20 -18.15
C PHE A 3 9.68 3.36 -17.59
N ASN A 4 9.54 3.43 -16.27
CA ASN A 4 9.04 4.60 -15.57
C ASN A 4 10.00 4.83 -14.40
N GLN A 5 10.76 5.92 -14.46
CA GLN A 5 11.89 6.19 -13.56
C GLN A 5 11.58 7.42 -12.70
N PHE A 6 11.18 7.19 -11.45
CA PHE A 6 10.87 8.22 -10.45
C PHE A 6 11.97 8.36 -9.38
N SER A 7 12.97 7.48 -9.40
CA SER A 7 14.06 7.49 -8.42
C SER A 7 15.30 8.27 -8.87
N TYR A 8 15.46 8.55 -10.16
CA TYR A 8 16.70 9.15 -10.69
C TYR A 8 16.84 10.63 -10.34
N LEU A 9 18.02 10.99 -9.86
CA LEU A 9 18.42 12.38 -9.59
C LEU A 9 19.32 12.89 -10.70
N SER A 10 18.94 14.01 -11.33
CA SER A 10 19.87 14.74 -12.18
C SER A 10 20.85 15.49 -11.29
N LEU A 11 22.15 15.25 -11.46
CA LEU A 11 23.19 15.83 -10.63
C LEU A 11 24.14 16.70 -11.46
N PRO A 12 24.79 17.71 -10.85
CA PRO A 12 25.86 18.45 -11.51
C PRO A 12 26.96 17.51 -12.02
N ARG A 13 27.49 17.79 -13.22
CA ARG A 13 28.53 16.98 -13.87
C ARG A 13 29.70 16.62 -12.95
N ASN A 14 30.17 17.57 -12.13
CA ASN A 14 31.28 17.32 -11.21
C ASN A 14 30.95 16.26 -10.15
N THR A 15 29.71 16.21 -9.69
CA THR A 15 29.22 15.17 -8.76
C THR A 15 29.16 13.82 -9.46
N ILE A 16 28.65 13.78 -10.69
CA ILE A 16 28.62 12.56 -11.52
C ILE A 16 30.03 11.99 -11.70
N LEU A 17 30.99 12.82 -12.11
CA LEU A 17 32.39 12.42 -12.28
C LEU A 17 33.03 11.94 -10.97
N TYR A 18 32.70 12.58 -9.85
CA TYR A 18 33.17 12.17 -8.53
C TYR A 18 32.65 10.77 -8.15
N GLU A 19 31.34 10.53 -8.29
CA GLU A 19 30.75 9.22 -7.98
C GLU A 19 31.27 8.12 -8.91
N PHE A 20 31.40 8.40 -10.20
CA PHE A 20 32.00 7.48 -11.16
C PHE A 20 33.42 7.07 -10.73
N LYS A 21 34.27 8.07 -10.48
CA LYS A 21 35.66 7.83 -10.06
C LYS A 21 35.72 7.03 -8.76
N LYS A 22 34.84 7.33 -7.80
CA LYS A 22 34.75 6.62 -6.52
C LYS A 22 34.55 5.11 -6.71
N TYR A 23 33.79 4.69 -7.73
CA TYR A 23 33.48 3.28 -7.98
C TYR A 23 34.28 2.67 -9.14
N GLY A 24 35.35 3.35 -9.57
CA GLY A 24 36.31 2.83 -10.55
C GLY A 24 35.90 3.03 -12.00
N PHE A 25 34.96 3.93 -12.28
CA PHE A 25 34.68 4.43 -13.63
C PHE A 25 35.49 5.72 -13.85
N ASP A 26 36.71 5.61 -14.39
CA ASP A 26 37.59 6.77 -14.59
C ASP A 26 37.58 7.25 -16.04
N PHE A 27 37.14 8.49 -16.25
CA PHE A 27 37.01 9.14 -17.55
C PHE A 27 37.84 10.42 -17.59
N PRO A 28 39.08 10.40 -18.13
CA PRO A 28 39.88 11.59 -18.37
C PRO A 28 39.13 12.63 -19.23
N SER A 29 39.38 13.92 -18.98
CA SER A 29 38.62 15.03 -19.57
C SER A 29 38.66 15.13 -21.11
N GLU A 30 39.61 14.47 -21.76
CA GLU A 30 39.79 14.47 -23.23
C GLU A 30 39.51 13.10 -23.87
N MET A 31 38.91 12.17 -23.12
CA MET A 31 38.61 10.83 -23.63
C MET A 31 37.47 10.89 -24.66
N ALA A 32 37.73 10.38 -25.87
CA ALA A 32 36.72 10.26 -26.91
C ALA A 32 35.59 9.30 -26.49
N ASP A 33 34.36 9.60 -26.88
CA ASP A 33 33.14 8.88 -26.46
C ASP A 33 33.21 7.37 -26.70
N LYS A 34 33.73 6.93 -27.85
CA LYS A 34 33.95 5.50 -28.14
C LYS A 34 34.86 4.83 -27.09
N LYS A 35 35.96 5.50 -26.72
CA LYS A 35 36.90 5.01 -25.71
C LYS A 35 36.33 5.08 -24.30
N MET A 36 35.48 6.06 -24.03
CA MET A 36 34.74 6.18 -22.78
C MET A 36 33.75 5.02 -22.59
N LEU A 37 32.98 4.68 -23.64
CA LEU A 37 32.08 3.53 -23.61
C LEU A 37 32.84 2.20 -23.45
N GLU A 38 33.98 2.03 -24.14
CA GLU A 38 34.85 0.87 -23.97
C GLU A 38 35.38 0.74 -22.53
N ALA A 39 35.84 1.85 -21.93
CA ALA A 39 36.30 1.88 -20.54
C ALA A 39 35.16 1.60 -19.53
N PHE A 40 33.98 2.17 -19.76
CA PHE A 40 32.78 1.91 -18.97
C PHE A 40 32.41 0.43 -18.98
N LEU A 41 32.32 -0.18 -20.17
CA LEU A 41 32.02 -1.59 -20.33
C LEU A 41 33.08 -2.48 -19.68
N SER A 42 34.35 -2.09 -19.81
CA SER A 42 35.45 -2.81 -19.16
C SER A 42 35.28 -2.84 -17.64
N ARG A 43 34.79 -1.74 -17.05
CA ARG A 43 34.48 -1.68 -15.62
C ARG A 43 33.20 -2.45 -15.27
N VAL A 44 32.16 -2.41 -16.10
CA VAL A 44 30.93 -3.19 -15.91
C VAL A 44 31.24 -4.68 -15.86
N PHE A 45 32.12 -5.18 -16.73
CA PHE A 45 32.53 -6.58 -16.78
C PHE A 45 33.74 -6.89 -15.89
N PHE A 46 33.84 -6.26 -14.71
CA PHE A 46 34.95 -6.43 -13.76
C PHE A 46 35.18 -7.87 -13.27
N THR A 47 34.23 -8.77 -13.48
CA THR A 47 34.33 -10.19 -13.14
C THR A 47 35.17 -10.99 -14.15
N TYR A 48 35.53 -10.40 -15.30
CA TYR A 48 36.38 -10.99 -16.31
C TYR A 48 37.82 -10.47 -16.20
N GLN A 49 38.80 -11.39 -16.23
CA GLN A 49 40.21 -11.01 -16.35
C GLN A 49 40.57 -10.58 -17.77
N ASP A 50 40.07 -11.30 -18.79
CA ASP A 50 40.18 -10.91 -20.19
C ASP A 50 38.87 -10.29 -20.66
N ILE A 51 38.91 -8.98 -20.88
CA ILE A 51 37.74 -8.19 -21.24
C ILE A 51 37.34 -8.35 -22.71
N ASN A 52 38.20 -8.91 -23.56
CA ASN A 52 37.90 -9.03 -24.98
C ASN A 52 36.67 -9.92 -25.21
N TYR A 53 36.52 -11.00 -24.45
CA TYR A 53 35.36 -11.88 -24.57
C TYR A 53 34.02 -11.19 -24.26
N PRO A 54 33.81 -10.57 -23.08
CA PRO A 54 32.55 -9.87 -22.80
C PRO A 54 32.28 -8.68 -23.74
N LEU A 55 33.31 -8.05 -24.32
CA LEU A 55 33.11 -7.07 -25.39
C LEU A 55 32.72 -7.73 -26.72
N SER A 56 33.27 -8.90 -27.07
CA SER A 56 32.97 -9.59 -28.33
C SER A 56 31.56 -10.23 -28.38
N ILE A 57 30.90 -10.40 -27.23
CA ILE A 57 29.53 -10.95 -27.18
C ILE A 57 28.46 -9.86 -27.30
N LEU A 58 28.83 -8.58 -27.13
CA LEU A 58 27.92 -7.47 -27.35
C LEU A 58 27.90 -7.12 -28.84
N ALA A 59 26.72 -6.86 -29.40
CA ALA A 59 26.58 -6.39 -30.77
C ALA A 59 26.47 -4.86 -30.83
N VAL A 60 26.94 -4.25 -31.91
CA VAL A 60 26.61 -2.85 -32.26
C VAL A 60 25.66 -2.74 -33.45
N ASP A 61 25.58 -3.80 -34.26
CA ASP A 61 24.64 -4.00 -35.37
C ASP A 61 24.57 -5.49 -35.72
N LYS A 62 23.90 -5.85 -36.83
CA LYS A 62 23.70 -7.26 -37.25
C LYS A 62 24.98 -7.96 -37.73
N GLU A 63 26.05 -7.23 -37.99
CA GLU A 63 27.27 -7.74 -38.64
C GLU A 63 28.52 -7.57 -37.76
N THR A 64 28.48 -6.67 -36.78
CA THR A 64 29.65 -6.22 -36.03
C THR A 64 29.43 -6.35 -34.52
N ASP A 65 30.33 -7.06 -33.85
CA ASP A 65 30.43 -7.05 -32.38
C ASP A 65 31.13 -5.78 -31.84
N PHE A 66 30.97 -5.51 -30.55
CA PHE A 66 31.47 -4.29 -29.92
C PHE A 66 33.01 -4.24 -29.86
N LEU A 67 33.68 -5.38 -29.70
CA LEU A 67 35.15 -5.44 -29.72
C LEU A 67 35.69 -5.05 -31.09
N THR A 68 35.13 -5.61 -32.16
CA THR A 68 35.47 -5.28 -33.55
C THR A 68 35.16 -3.80 -33.85
N PHE A 69 34.04 -3.27 -33.34
CA PHE A 69 33.72 -1.84 -33.45
C PHE A 69 34.77 -0.94 -32.80
N CYS A 70 35.26 -1.29 -31.59
CA CYS A 70 36.29 -0.52 -30.88
C CYS A 70 37.62 -0.44 -31.65
N GLN A 71 37.90 -1.43 -32.48
CA GLN A 71 39.11 -1.52 -33.33
C GLN A 71 38.92 -0.84 -34.70
N SER A 72 37.71 -0.41 -35.02
CA SER A 72 37.38 0.24 -36.28
C SER A 72 37.45 1.77 -36.20
N GLU A 73 37.49 2.42 -37.36
CA GLU A 73 37.38 3.89 -37.51
C GLU A 73 35.92 4.40 -37.40
N ARG A 74 34.95 3.52 -37.14
CA ARG A 74 33.54 3.93 -36.97
C ARG A 74 33.39 4.78 -35.71
N GLU A 75 32.58 5.83 -35.80
CA GLU A 75 32.23 6.69 -34.67
C GLU A 75 31.07 6.10 -33.85
N LEU A 76 30.99 6.50 -32.57
CA LEU A 76 29.85 6.16 -31.72
C LEU A 76 28.62 6.97 -32.17
N THR A 77 27.53 6.27 -32.48
CA THR A 77 26.24 6.87 -32.83
C THR A 77 25.21 6.55 -31.75
N ALA A 78 24.08 7.28 -31.77
CA ALA A 78 22.95 7.00 -30.89
C ALA A 78 22.47 5.54 -31.01
N ASP A 79 22.36 5.03 -32.24
CA ASP A 79 21.92 3.65 -32.51
C ASP A 79 22.86 2.61 -31.90
N ILE A 80 24.18 2.82 -32.04
CA ILE A 80 25.19 1.95 -31.41
C ILE A 80 25.08 2.02 -29.88
N PHE A 81 24.98 3.23 -29.32
CA PHE A 81 24.83 3.42 -27.87
C PHE A 81 23.60 2.68 -27.33
N TYR A 82 22.43 2.87 -27.93
CA TYR A 82 21.20 2.22 -27.47
C TYR A 82 21.27 0.70 -27.61
N THR A 83 21.79 0.20 -28.74
CA THR A 83 21.96 -1.24 -28.95
C THR A 83 22.81 -1.88 -27.86
N VAL A 84 23.91 -1.23 -27.48
CA VAL A 84 24.78 -1.69 -26.39
C VAL A 84 24.10 -1.53 -25.02
N ALA A 85 23.47 -0.38 -24.76
CA ALA A 85 22.81 -0.09 -23.48
C ALA A 85 21.68 -1.09 -23.16
N PHE A 86 20.86 -1.46 -24.14
CA PHE A 86 19.80 -2.45 -23.93
C PHE A 86 20.36 -3.85 -23.62
N GLN A 87 21.46 -4.24 -24.26
CA GLN A 87 22.13 -5.51 -23.92
C GLN A 87 22.66 -5.51 -22.48
N LEU A 88 23.25 -4.40 -22.01
CA LEU A 88 23.65 -4.26 -20.61
C LEU A 88 22.47 -4.34 -19.64
N LEU A 89 21.32 -3.81 -20.02
CA LEU A 89 20.08 -3.91 -19.24
C LEU A 89 19.42 -5.30 -19.35
N GLY A 90 20.06 -6.26 -20.03
CA GLY A 90 19.63 -7.65 -20.11
C GLY A 90 18.59 -7.95 -21.20
N PHE A 91 18.42 -7.05 -22.17
CA PHE A 91 17.64 -7.32 -23.37
C PHE A 91 18.50 -8.00 -24.44
N SER A 92 17.95 -9.01 -25.09
CA SER A 92 18.65 -9.77 -26.12
C SER A 92 18.45 -9.11 -27.49
N TYR A 93 19.52 -8.58 -28.08
CA TYR A 93 19.50 -8.11 -29.48
C TYR A 93 19.14 -9.28 -30.41
N LEU A 94 18.31 -9.00 -31.42
CA LEU A 94 17.69 -9.98 -32.35
C LEU A 94 16.65 -10.94 -31.74
N VAL A 95 16.26 -10.71 -30.48
CA VAL A 95 15.18 -11.49 -29.82
C VAL A 95 14.15 -10.55 -29.21
N ASP A 96 14.61 -9.62 -28.37
CA ASP A 96 13.75 -8.58 -27.77
C ASP A 96 13.62 -7.36 -28.69
N PHE A 97 14.68 -7.03 -29.46
CA PHE A 97 14.69 -5.89 -30.39
C PHE A 97 15.70 -6.06 -31.53
N GLU A 98 15.42 -5.42 -32.68
CA GLU A 98 16.35 -5.29 -33.81
C GLU A 98 16.63 -3.84 -34.21
N ASP A 99 15.68 -2.94 -33.95
CA ASP A 99 15.81 -1.49 -34.20
C ASP A 99 15.82 -0.78 -32.84
N SER A 100 16.95 -0.16 -32.51
CA SER A 100 17.16 0.42 -31.19
C SER A 100 16.30 1.65 -30.94
N ASP A 101 16.01 2.48 -31.96
CA ASP A 101 15.20 3.68 -31.78
C ASP A 101 13.71 3.36 -31.67
N VAL A 102 13.23 2.36 -32.43
CA VAL A 102 11.87 1.83 -32.26
C VAL A 102 11.70 1.28 -30.85
N PHE A 103 12.63 0.41 -30.41
CA PHE A 103 12.55 -0.19 -29.09
C PHE A 103 12.64 0.84 -27.96
N ARG A 104 13.50 1.85 -28.11
CA ARG A 104 13.62 3.00 -27.19
C ARG A 104 12.28 3.72 -27.02
N LYS A 105 11.58 3.99 -28.12
CA LYS A 105 10.27 4.67 -28.11
C LYS A 105 9.17 3.79 -27.49
N GLU A 106 9.11 2.52 -27.88
CA GLU A 106 8.10 1.58 -27.38
C GLU A 106 8.23 1.34 -25.87
N THR A 107 9.46 1.17 -25.39
CA THR A 107 9.75 0.93 -23.98
C THR A 107 9.76 2.21 -23.14
N GLY A 108 9.71 3.40 -23.75
CA GLY A 108 9.79 4.67 -23.02
C GLY A 108 11.14 4.83 -22.30
N PHE A 109 12.23 4.40 -22.92
CA PHE A 109 13.56 4.43 -22.33
C PHE A 109 13.95 5.87 -21.90
N PRO A 110 14.44 6.07 -20.65
CA PRO A 110 14.53 7.40 -20.07
C PRO A 110 15.76 8.21 -20.53
N ILE A 111 16.69 7.59 -21.26
CA ILE A 111 17.94 8.21 -21.70
C ILE A 111 17.80 8.71 -23.14
N VAL A 112 18.08 9.99 -23.34
CA VAL A 112 18.24 10.59 -24.66
C VAL A 112 19.74 10.75 -24.92
N TYR A 113 20.22 10.13 -26.00
CA TYR A 113 21.62 10.17 -26.42
C TYR A 113 22.09 11.60 -26.61
N GLY A 114 23.18 11.96 -25.93
CA GLY A 114 23.75 13.30 -25.92
C GLY A 114 25.09 13.26 -25.19
N ASP A 115 25.14 13.87 -24.00
CA ASP A 115 26.34 13.81 -23.17
C ASP A 115 26.56 12.38 -22.64
N LEU A 116 27.62 11.72 -23.12
CA LEU A 116 27.85 10.31 -22.80
C LEU A 116 28.08 10.08 -21.30
N ILE A 117 28.68 11.04 -20.58
CA ILE A 117 28.91 10.90 -19.13
C ILE A 117 27.58 10.85 -18.39
N GLU A 118 26.66 11.77 -18.72
CA GLU A 118 25.32 11.79 -18.13
C GLU A 118 24.51 10.56 -18.53
N ASN A 119 24.60 10.14 -19.80
CA ASN A 119 23.92 8.94 -20.29
C ASN A 119 24.40 7.66 -19.59
N LEU A 120 25.71 7.44 -19.44
CA LEU A 120 26.25 6.28 -18.74
C LEU A 120 25.90 6.29 -17.24
N TYR A 121 25.82 7.48 -16.64
CA TYR A 121 25.49 7.63 -15.23
C TYR A 121 24.01 7.29 -14.97
N GLN A 122 23.11 7.78 -15.83
CA GLN A 122 21.71 7.40 -15.79
C GLN A 122 21.51 5.91 -16.11
N LEU A 123 22.33 5.33 -17.00
CA LEU A 123 22.28 3.91 -17.33
C LEU A 123 22.55 3.02 -16.11
N LEU A 124 23.54 3.38 -15.28
CA LEU A 124 23.78 2.71 -14.00
C LEU A 124 22.56 2.78 -13.06
N SER A 125 21.85 3.92 -13.07
CA SER A 125 20.62 4.12 -12.28
C SER A 125 19.35 3.56 -12.93
N THR A 126 19.45 2.89 -14.09
CA THR A 126 18.30 2.38 -14.84
C THR A 126 18.06 0.90 -14.53
N ARG A 127 16.80 0.52 -14.35
CA ARG A 127 16.41 -0.88 -14.12
C ARG A 127 16.74 -1.78 -15.30
N THR A 128 17.30 -2.93 -15.01
CA THR A 128 17.44 -4.04 -15.96
C THR A 128 16.09 -4.73 -16.19
N LYS A 129 16.00 -5.52 -17.26
CA LYS A 129 14.86 -6.42 -17.55
C LYS A 129 14.50 -7.34 -16.36
N LYS A 130 15.47 -7.60 -15.46
CA LYS A 130 15.38 -8.50 -14.31
C LYS A 130 14.97 -7.82 -12.99
N GLY A 131 14.88 -6.49 -12.95
CA GLY A 131 14.25 -5.73 -11.86
C GLY A 131 15.21 -4.91 -10.97
N ASN A 132 16.49 -5.26 -10.87
CA ASN A 132 17.49 -4.39 -10.23
C ASN A 132 17.94 -3.27 -11.17
N THR A 133 18.32 -2.11 -10.61
CA THR A 133 19.14 -1.15 -11.34
C THR A 133 20.46 -1.78 -11.74
N LEU A 134 21.07 -1.29 -12.82
CA LEU A 134 22.37 -1.82 -13.26
C LEU A 134 23.42 -1.66 -12.15
N ILE A 135 23.45 -0.55 -11.41
CA ILE A 135 24.36 -0.37 -10.28
C ILE A 135 24.09 -1.36 -9.15
N ASP A 136 22.82 -1.60 -8.77
CA ASP A 136 22.49 -2.58 -7.74
C ASP A 136 22.91 -4.00 -8.14
N GLN A 137 22.77 -4.37 -9.42
CA GLN A 137 23.25 -5.64 -9.94
C GLN A 137 24.77 -5.75 -9.82
N LEU A 138 25.51 -4.72 -10.24
CA LEU A 138 26.97 -4.73 -10.16
C LEU A 138 27.48 -4.77 -8.72
N VAL A 139 26.83 -4.04 -7.81
CA VAL A 139 27.15 -4.10 -6.37
C VAL A 139 26.90 -5.50 -5.83
N SER A 140 25.76 -6.11 -6.18
CA SER A 140 25.45 -7.51 -5.85
C SER A 140 26.55 -8.46 -6.35
N ASP A 141 27.07 -8.22 -7.55
CA ASP A 141 28.09 -9.04 -8.20
C ASP A 141 29.52 -8.82 -7.68
N GLY A 142 29.76 -7.85 -6.78
CA GLY A 142 31.09 -7.60 -6.21
C GLY A 142 31.77 -6.28 -6.57
N LEU A 143 31.08 -5.35 -7.25
CA LEU A 143 31.71 -4.11 -7.74
C LEU A 143 32.37 -3.28 -6.62
N ILE A 144 31.69 -3.25 -5.47
CA ILE A 144 32.10 -2.61 -4.21
C ILE A 144 32.18 -3.73 -3.15
N PRO A 145 33.13 -3.74 -2.20
CA PRO A 145 33.17 -4.72 -1.12
C PRO A 145 32.01 -4.55 -0.11
N GLU A 146 31.70 -5.60 0.66
CA GLU A 146 30.86 -5.50 1.87
C GLU A 146 31.74 -5.06 3.06
N ASP A 147 32.06 -3.77 3.13
CA ASP A 147 32.86 -3.18 4.21
C ASP A 147 32.04 -2.76 5.43
N ASN A 148 30.71 -2.95 5.39
CA ASN A 148 29.76 -2.52 6.41
C ASN A 148 29.82 -1.02 6.67
N ASP A 149 29.99 -0.22 5.62
CA ASP A 149 29.87 1.24 5.68
C ASP A 149 28.91 1.74 4.59
N TYR A 150 28.43 2.97 4.72
CA TYR A 150 27.53 3.55 3.73
C TYR A 150 28.27 3.96 2.46
N HIS A 151 27.84 3.38 1.34
CA HIS A 151 28.17 3.86 0.01
C HIS A 151 26.94 4.39 -0.69
N TYR A 152 27.07 5.55 -1.33
CA TYR A 152 25.97 6.20 -2.03
C TYR A 152 26.23 6.32 -3.52
N PHE A 153 25.21 6.10 -4.32
CA PHE A 153 25.22 6.42 -5.75
C PHE A 153 23.87 7.02 -6.11
N ASN A 154 23.91 8.15 -6.81
CA ASN A 154 22.70 8.89 -7.19
C ASN A 154 21.75 9.16 -6.00
N GLY A 155 22.33 9.56 -4.87
CA GLY A 155 21.60 9.88 -3.63
C GLY A 155 20.99 8.68 -2.88
N LYS A 156 21.34 7.44 -3.26
CA LYS A 156 20.76 6.21 -2.69
C LYS A 156 21.83 5.38 -1.99
N SER A 157 21.50 4.76 -0.87
CA SER A 157 22.37 3.80 -0.18
C SER A 157 22.51 2.50 -0.97
N LEU A 158 23.73 1.98 -1.08
CA LEU A 158 24.08 0.76 -1.81
C LEU A 158 24.23 -0.46 -0.88
N ALA A 159 24.05 -1.65 -1.43
CA ALA A 159 24.13 -2.94 -0.71
C ALA A 159 25.58 -3.31 -0.30
N THR A 160 26.08 -2.63 0.72
CA THR A 160 27.48 -2.68 1.20
C THR A 160 27.61 -3.14 2.66
N PHE A 161 26.49 -3.43 3.31
CA PHE A 161 26.44 -4.11 4.60
C PHE A 161 26.17 -5.60 4.41
N SER A 162 26.93 -6.43 5.12
CA SER A 162 26.76 -7.87 5.08
C SER A 162 25.47 -8.29 5.76
N SER A 163 24.63 -9.02 5.03
CA SER A 163 23.42 -9.63 5.58
C SER A 163 23.67 -10.98 6.27
N HIS A 164 24.85 -11.58 6.04
CA HIS A 164 25.24 -12.86 6.64
C HIS A 164 25.46 -12.75 8.15
N ASP A 165 26.17 -11.70 8.57
CA ASP A 165 26.58 -11.47 9.96
C ASP A 165 25.66 -10.50 10.72
N ALA A 166 24.43 -10.31 10.24
CA ALA A 166 23.43 -9.45 10.85
C ALA A 166 23.13 -9.87 12.31
N ILE A 167 23.02 -8.87 13.18
CA ILE A 167 22.63 -9.05 14.58
C ILE A 167 21.13 -9.28 14.65
N ARG A 168 20.72 -10.29 15.43
CA ARG A 168 19.33 -10.76 15.57
C ARG A 168 18.99 -10.88 17.03
N GLU A 169 18.18 -9.97 17.55
CA GLU A 169 17.92 -9.84 18.98
C GLU A 169 16.45 -9.54 19.27
N VAL A 170 16.03 -9.79 20.51
CA VAL A 170 14.68 -9.50 21.01
C VAL A 170 14.80 -8.66 22.27
N VAL A 171 13.93 -7.65 22.37
CA VAL A 171 13.75 -6.83 23.57
C VAL A 171 12.27 -6.65 23.88
N TYR A 172 11.98 -6.22 25.11
CA TYR A 172 10.62 -6.00 25.61
C TYR A 172 10.45 -4.54 26.02
N VAL A 173 9.88 -3.73 25.12
CA VAL A 173 9.63 -2.31 25.37
C VAL A 173 8.50 -2.16 26.37
N GLU A 174 8.72 -1.36 27.41
CA GLU A 174 7.70 -1.04 28.39
C GLU A 174 6.81 0.07 27.87
N SER A 175 5.58 -0.27 27.46
CA SER A 175 4.62 0.71 26.97
C SER A 175 4.13 1.64 28.09
N ARG A 176 3.31 2.63 27.72
CA ARG A 176 2.61 3.52 28.64
C ARG A 176 1.13 3.21 28.78
N VAL A 177 0.71 2.00 28.42
CA VAL A 177 -0.67 1.53 28.53
C VAL A 177 -0.75 0.32 29.45
N ASP A 178 -1.91 0.11 30.06
CA ASP A 178 -2.24 -1.05 30.91
C ASP A 178 -3.59 -1.60 30.44
N THR A 179 -3.56 -2.29 29.31
CA THR A 179 -4.76 -2.67 28.57
C THR A 179 -5.54 -3.79 29.26
N ASP A 180 -4.88 -4.59 30.10
CA ASP A 180 -5.52 -5.62 30.93
C ASP A 180 -5.78 -5.20 32.39
N GLN A 181 -5.47 -3.93 32.73
CA GLN A 181 -5.74 -3.27 34.00
C GLN A 181 -5.17 -4.01 35.23
N LYS A 182 -3.98 -4.60 35.07
CA LYS A 182 -3.30 -5.34 36.15
C LYS A 182 -2.34 -4.48 36.97
N GLY A 183 -2.32 -3.17 36.72
CA GLY A 183 -1.53 -2.20 37.47
C GLY A 183 -0.07 -2.14 37.05
N LEU A 184 0.31 -2.75 35.93
CA LEU A 184 1.64 -2.71 35.34
C LEU A 184 1.55 -2.27 33.88
N PRO A 185 2.48 -1.43 33.39
CA PRO A 185 2.51 -1.10 31.97
C PRO A 185 2.79 -2.34 31.12
N ASP A 186 2.13 -2.43 29.98
CA ASP A 186 2.27 -3.58 29.09
C ASP A 186 3.66 -3.66 28.47
N LEU A 187 4.21 -4.87 28.34
CA LEU A 187 5.44 -5.14 27.62
C LEU A 187 5.15 -5.52 26.18
N VAL A 188 5.81 -4.87 25.24
CA VAL A 188 5.73 -5.12 23.80
C VAL A 188 7.03 -5.78 23.33
N LYS A 189 6.92 -6.99 22.79
CA LYS A 189 8.05 -7.68 22.14
C LYS A 189 8.44 -6.96 20.85
N VAL A 190 9.74 -6.72 20.69
CA VAL A 190 10.35 -6.15 19.49
C VAL A 190 11.40 -7.14 18.97
N SER A 191 11.18 -7.64 17.76
CA SER A 191 12.15 -8.45 17.01
C SER A 191 13.05 -7.54 16.18
N ILE A 192 14.36 -7.61 16.37
CA ILE A 192 15.33 -6.71 15.75
C ILE A 192 16.28 -7.51 14.86
N ILE A 193 16.44 -7.08 13.61
CA ILE A 193 17.48 -7.54 12.69
C ILE A 193 18.25 -6.30 12.23
N ARG A 194 19.54 -6.21 12.53
CA ARG A 194 20.34 -5.03 12.14
C ARG A 194 21.73 -5.40 11.61
N PRO A 195 22.27 -4.66 10.64
CA PRO A 195 23.63 -4.87 10.20
C PRO A 195 24.63 -4.47 11.30
N ARG A 196 25.86 -4.95 11.18
CA ARG A 196 26.97 -4.44 12.01
C ARG A 196 27.40 -3.09 11.44
N TYR A 197 27.60 -2.11 12.31
CA TYR A 197 28.09 -0.79 11.93
C TYR A 197 28.83 -0.16 13.12
N ASP A 198 29.95 0.50 12.87
CA ASP A 198 30.67 1.28 13.88
C ASP A 198 30.10 2.72 13.91
N GLY A 199 28.87 2.81 14.40
CA GLY A 199 28.08 4.04 14.40
C GLY A 199 26.61 3.77 14.66
N GLN A 200 25.79 4.80 14.44
CA GLN A 200 24.35 4.70 14.62
C GLN A 200 23.63 4.55 13.27
N ILE A 201 22.62 3.69 13.23
CA ILE A 201 21.82 3.41 12.04
C ILE A 201 20.35 3.75 12.27
N PRO A 202 19.60 4.09 11.21
CA PRO A 202 18.16 4.26 11.30
C PRO A 202 17.43 2.92 11.33
N ALA A 203 16.13 2.97 11.65
CA ALA A 203 15.26 1.80 11.71
C ALA A 203 14.09 1.88 10.73
N ILE A 204 13.74 0.74 10.13
CA ILE A 204 12.50 0.51 9.40
C ILE A 204 11.65 -0.43 10.27
N MET A 205 10.54 0.09 10.77
CA MET A 205 9.66 -0.59 11.70
C MET A 205 8.39 -1.07 10.99
N THR A 206 8.19 -2.38 10.97
CA THR A 206 6.95 -3.02 10.54
C THR A 206 6.08 -3.36 11.74
N THR A 207 4.94 -2.68 11.83
CA THR A 207 3.97 -2.81 12.92
C THR A 207 2.87 -3.80 12.55
N SER A 208 3.07 -5.07 12.88
CA SER A 208 2.23 -6.18 12.42
C SER A 208 1.68 -7.01 13.58
N PRO A 209 0.38 -6.84 13.91
CA PRO A 209 -0.33 -7.72 14.84
C PRO A 209 -0.30 -9.21 14.41
N TYR A 210 -0.12 -9.48 13.12
CA TYR A 210 -0.06 -10.83 12.55
C TYR A 210 1.30 -11.52 12.72
N HIS A 211 2.37 -10.77 12.97
CA HIS A 211 3.75 -11.25 12.77
C HIS A 211 4.09 -12.47 13.65
N GLN A 212 3.58 -12.53 14.88
CA GLN A 212 3.81 -13.65 15.79
C GLN A 212 2.83 -14.83 15.60
N GLY A 213 1.99 -14.78 14.57
CA GLY A 213 0.99 -15.79 14.20
C GLY A 213 -0.45 -15.29 14.34
N THR A 214 -1.37 -15.98 13.66
CA THR A 214 -2.81 -15.70 13.69
C THR A 214 -3.59 -16.88 14.25
N ASN A 215 -4.79 -16.63 14.78
CA ASN A 215 -5.69 -17.66 15.30
C ASN A 215 -6.92 -17.85 14.38
N ASP A 216 -6.67 -18.39 13.18
CA ASP A 216 -7.68 -18.52 12.13
C ASP A 216 -8.93 -19.26 12.60
N LYS A 217 -8.78 -20.32 13.42
CA LYS A 217 -9.91 -21.10 13.95
C LYS A 217 -10.84 -20.27 14.83
N ALA A 218 -10.31 -19.35 15.63
CA ALA A 218 -11.13 -18.51 16.48
C ALA A 218 -11.80 -17.39 15.66
N SER A 219 -11.07 -16.81 14.71
CA SER A 219 -11.60 -15.85 13.74
C SER A 219 -12.77 -16.44 12.94
N ASP A 220 -12.59 -17.63 12.34
CA ASP A 220 -13.63 -18.32 11.57
C ASP A 220 -14.89 -18.60 12.39
N LYS A 221 -14.72 -18.92 13.68
CA LYS A 221 -15.82 -19.17 14.61
C LYS A 221 -16.58 -17.88 14.96
N ALA A 222 -15.91 -16.74 14.90
CA ALA A 222 -16.49 -15.42 15.18
C ALA A 222 -17.20 -14.80 13.96
N LEU A 223 -17.09 -15.39 12.77
CA LEU A 223 -17.78 -14.89 11.58
C LEU A 223 -19.30 -14.87 11.77
N TYR A 224 -19.91 -13.75 11.39
CA TYR A 224 -21.35 -13.57 11.43
C TYR A 224 -22.02 -14.21 10.22
N LYS A 225 -23.22 -14.73 10.45
CA LYS A 225 -24.15 -14.99 9.34
C LYS A 225 -24.60 -13.66 8.76
N MET A 226 -24.62 -13.59 7.44
CA MET A 226 -25.01 -12.39 6.72
C MET A 226 -26.52 -12.34 6.45
N GLU A 227 -27.22 -13.48 6.54
CA GLU A 227 -28.67 -13.54 6.48
C GLU A 227 -29.30 -12.89 7.70
N GLY A 228 -30.18 -11.92 7.46
CA GLY A 228 -30.90 -11.19 8.50
C GLY A 228 -31.65 -10.00 7.91
N ASP A 229 -32.57 -9.45 8.68
CA ASP A 229 -33.34 -8.27 8.27
C ASP A 229 -32.54 -7.00 8.61
N ILE A 230 -32.62 -5.99 7.76
CA ILE A 230 -32.17 -4.65 8.13
C ILE A 230 -33.17 -4.04 9.14
N GLU A 231 -32.64 -3.55 10.26
CA GLU A 231 -33.42 -2.98 11.35
C GLU A 231 -33.98 -1.61 10.97
N VAL A 232 -35.21 -1.31 11.41
CA VAL A 232 -35.74 0.06 11.39
C VAL A 232 -35.17 0.81 12.59
N LYS A 233 -34.38 1.84 12.32
CA LYS A 233 -33.73 2.64 13.35
C LYS A 233 -34.67 3.74 13.85
N PRO A 234 -34.74 4.03 15.16
CA PRO A 234 -35.43 5.22 15.64
C PRO A 234 -34.67 6.48 15.20
N ALA A 235 -35.40 7.53 14.81
CA ALA A 235 -34.77 8.81 14.49
C ALA A 235 -34.07 9.40 15.72
N HIS A 236 -32.80 9.73 15.57
CA HIS A 236 -31.98 10.34 16.62
C HIS A 236 -30.72 10.97 16.02
N LYS A 237 -30.03 11.76 16.84
CA LYS A 237 -28.69 12.25 16.55
C LYS A 237 -27.69 11.46 17.39
N ILE A 238 -26.60 11.03 16.76
CA ILE A 238 -25.49 10.35 17.44
C ILE A 238 -24.66 11.44 18.12
N GLU A 239 -24.55 11.35 19.44
CA GLU A 239 -23.69 12.22 20.24
C GLU A 239 -22.38 11.50 20.55
N LEU A 240 -21.27 12.23 20.44
CA LEU A 240 -19.90 11.71 20.58
C LEU A 240 -19.11 12.56 21.56
N GLU A 241 -18.16 11.92 22.23
CA GLU A 241 -17.21 12.56 23.14
C GLU A 241 -15.81 12.56 22.54
N GLU A 242 -14.99 13.52 22.95
CA GLU A 242 -13.59 13.60 22.53
C GLU A 242 -12.80 12.41 23.09
N PRO A 243 -12.16 11.57 22.25
CA PRO A 243 -11.40 10.41 22.71
C PRO A 243 -10.28 10.80 23.69
N GLN A 244 -10.22 10.08 24.82
CA GLN A 244 -9.17 10.26 25.84
C GLN A 244 -8.24 9.05 25.89
N LEU A 245 -6.93 9.29 26.04
CA LEU A 245 -5.92 8.25 26.24
C LEU A 245 -5.32 8.37 27.64
N ASN A 246 -5.53 7.34 28.46
CA ASN A 246 -4.96 7.28 29.80
C ASN A 246 -3.59 6.60 29.75
N LEU A 247 -2.55 7.32 30.19
CA LEU A 247 -1.18 6.82 30.22
C LEU A 247 -0.77 6.42 31.63
N VAL A 248 -0.13 5.26 31.75
CA VAL A 248 0.50 4.80 32.99
C VAL A 248 1.97 5.22 33.07
N GLN A 249 2.51 5.23 34.28
CA GLN A 249 3.91 5.54 34.55
C GLN A 249 4.76 4.26 34.60
N PRO A 250 6.03 4.31 34.14
CA PRO A 250 6.99 3.23 34.33
C PRO A 250 7.11 2.83 35.82
N GLN A 251 7.23 1.53 36.11
CA GLN A 251 7.35 1.03 37.49
C GLN A 251 8.63 0.22 37.74
N GLY A 252 9.16 0.27 38.96
CA GLY A 252 10.32 -0.52 39.38
C GLY A 252 11.69 0.02 38.92
N GLN A 253 12.75 -0.60 39.44
CA GLN A 253 14.15 -0.35 39.07
C GLN A 253 14.69 -1.53 38.24
N ALA A 254 15.67 -1.26 37.37
CA ALA A 254 16.33 -2.27 36.57
C ALA A 254 17.83 -1.95 36.44
N GLU A 255 18.65 -3.00 36.39
CA GLU A 255 20.07 -2.91 36.10
C GLU A 255 20.29 -2.67 34.60
N LEU A 256 21.10 -1.69 34.24
CA LEU A 256 21.43 -1.42 32.84
C LEU A 256 22.47 -2.44 32.35
N VAL A 257 22.15 -3.17 31.29
CA VAL A 257 23.06 -4.09 30.59
C VAL A 257 23.33 -3.62 29.16
N SER A 258 24.43 -4.07 28.58
CA SER A 258 24.89 -3.65 27.24
C SER A 258 24.29 -4.44 26.08
N GLU A 259 23.77 -5.64 26.33
CA GLU A 259 23.29 -6.54 25.28
C GLU A 259 21.91 -7.11 25.63
N ALA A 260 21.11 -7.38 24.60
CA ALA A 260 19.91 -8.18 24.74
C ALA A 260 20.28 -9.65 25.04
N GLU A 261 19.40 -10.35 25.76
CA GLU A 261 19.67 -11.71 26.23
C GLU A 261 18.81 -12.78 25.52
N GLU A 262 17.86 -12.37 24.69
CA GLU A 262 17.14 -13.25 23.78
C GLU A 262 17.62 -13.02 22.34
N LYS A 263 18.02 -14.11 21.67
CA LYS A 263 18.39 -14.09 20.26
C LYS A 263 17.15 -14.35 19.40
N LEU A 264 16.91 -13.48 18.42
CA LEU A 264 15.87 -13.72 17.43
C LEU A 264 16.28 -14.89 16.52
N THR A 265 15.39 -15.89 16.40
CA THR A 265 15.60 -17.06 15.56
C THR A 265 14.95 -16.89 14.20
N HIS A 266 13.69 -17.26 14.07
CA HIS A 266 12.89 -17.16 12.85
C HIS A 266 11.78 -16.13 13.02
N ILE A 267 11.45 -15.48 11.92
CA ILE A 267 10.24 -14.68 11.76
C ILE A 267 9.34 -15.38 10.75
N ASN A 268 8.01 -15.29 10.93
CA ASN A 268 7.07 -15.96 10.04
C ASN A 268 7.11 -15.40 8.61
N ALA A 269 7.24 -14.08 8.49
CA ALA A 269 7.42 -13.38 7.23
C ALA A 269 8.12 -12.03 7.45
N SER A 270 9.05 -11.69 6.57
CA SER A 270 9.58 -10.33 6.39
C SER A 270 8.86 -9.64 5.24
N TYR A 271 8.72 -8.31 5.33
CA TYR A 271 8.39 -7.52 4.16
C TYR A 271 9.66 -7.35 3.31
N SER A 272 9.58 -7.74 2.04
CA SER A 272 10.60 -7.64 1.00
C SER A 272 11.30 -6.28 0.92
N LEU A 273 10.56 -5.17 1.06
CA LEU A 273 11.17 -3.84 1.05
C LEU A 273 12.14 -3.65 2.21
N ASN A 274 11.83 -4.18 3.40
CA ASN A 274 12.73 -4.12 4.54
C ASN A 274 13.98 -4.98 4.29
N ASP A 275 13.84 -6.13 3.62
CA ASP A 275 14.98 -6.98 3.24
C ASP A 275 15.91 -6.29 2.23
N TYR A 276 15.37 -5.43 1.34
CA TYR A 276 16.15 -4.54 0.47
C TYR A 276 16.97 -3.52 1.26
N PHE A 277 16.46 -3.02 2.38
CA PHE A 277 17.13 -1.97 3.16
C PHE A 277 18.15 -2.48 4.17
N LEU A 278 18.03 -3.74 4.62
CA LEU A 278 18.98 -4.34 5.57
C LEU A 278 20.46 -4.27 5.08
N PRO A 279 20.80 -4.75 3.87
CA PRO A 279 22.18 -4.65 3.35
C PRO A 279 22.56 -3.22 2.94
N ARG A 280 21.64 -2.25 3.06
CA ARG A 280 21.86 -0.81 2.79
C ARG A 280 22.01 0.00 4.08
N GLY A 281 22.20 -0.66 5.22
CA GLY A 281 22.51 -0.02 6.49
C GLY A 281 21.30 0.42 7.29
N PHE A 282 20.15 -0.24 7.16
CA PHE A 282 18.96 0.07 7.95
C PHE A 282 18.61 -1.13 8.85
N ALA A 283 18.23 -0.88 10.10
CA ALA A 283 17.73 -1.93 10.99
C ALA A 283 16.27 -2.26 10.66
N ASN A 284 15.92 -3.54 10.64
CA ASN A 284 14.54 -4.02 10.50
C ASN A 284 13.97 -4.36 11.87
N LEU A 285 12.86 -3.73 12.23
CA LEU A 285 12.12 -4.01 13.45
C LEU A 285 10.76 -4.59 13.10
N TYR A 286 10.39 -5.70 13.73
CA TYR A 286 9.05 -6.28 13.65
C TYR A 286 8.41 -6.23 15.03
N VAL A 287 7.31 -5.50 15.12
CA VAL A 287 6.60 -5.23 16.37
C VAL A 287 5.18 -5.73 16.23
N SER A 288 4.69 -6.51 17.19
CA SER A 288 3.33 -7.05 17.16
C SER A 288 2.35 -6.32 18.07
N GLY A 289 2.83 -5.52 19.02
CA GLY A 289 1.99 -4.71 19.91
C GLY A 289 1.36 -5.51 21.05
N VAL A 290 0.52 -4.84 21.83
CA VAL A 290 -0.21 -5.44 22.97
C VAL A 290 -1.13 -6.58 22.53
N GLY A 291 -1.38 -7.54 23.43
CA GLY A 291 -2.28 -8.67 23.14
C GLY A 291 -1.72 -9.71 22.16
N THR A 292 -0.47 -9.57 21.73
CA THR A 292 0.19 -10.54 20.85
C THR A 292 1.12 -11.47 21.61
N LYS A 293 1.43 -12.61 21.01
CA LYS A 293 2.33 -13.63 21.57
C LYS A 293 3.65 -12.99 22.06
N ASP A 294 4.06 -13.41 23.27
CA ASP A 294 5.20 -12.88 24.02
C ASP A 294 5.11 -11.38 24.39
N SER A 295 4.03 -10.68 24.07
CA SER A 295 3.69 -9.38 24.65
C SER A 295 2.65 -9.56 25.77
N THR A 296 2.42 -8.52 26.59
CA THR A 296 1.33 -8.53 27.59
C THR A 296 0.11 -7.75 27.10
N GLY A 297 -0.93 -7.65 27.94
CA GLY A 297 -2.11 -6.86 27.64
C GLY A 297 -3.15 -7.54 26.76
N PHE A 298 -4.19 -6.81 26.42
CA PHE A 298 -5.25 -7.21 25.50
C PHE A 298 -5.03 -6.64 24.11
N MET A 299 -5.62 -7.30 23.12
CA MET A 299 -5.64 -6.83 21.74
C MET A 299 -6.77 -5.81 21.60
N THR A 300 -6.50 -4.55 21.87
CA THR A 300 -7.52 -3.48 21.86
C THR A 300 -7.96 -3.09 20.45
N ASN A 301 -7.18 -3.48 19.43
CA ASN A 301 -7.35 -3.25 18.01
C ASN A 301 -7.70 -1.81 17.63
N GLY A 302 -6.85 -1.17 16.82
CA GLY A 302 -7.14 0.11 16.18
C GLY A 302 -7.25 1.34 17.08
N ASP A 303 -7.43 1.19 18.39
CA ASP A 303 -7.53 2.33 19.32
C ASP A 303 -6.16 2.95 19.63
N TYR A 304 -6.15 4.10 20.31
CA TYR A 304 -4.91 4.79 20.64
C TYR A 304 -4.09 4.10 21.75
N GLN A 305 -4.63 3.10 22.46
CA GLN A 305 -3.81 2.30 23.37
C GLN A 305 -2.87 1.40 22.58
N GLN A 306 -3.38 0.78 21.52
CA GLN A 306 -2.56 0.00 20.60
C GLN A 306 -1.51 0.90 19.91
N ILE A 307 -1.92 2.07 19.41
CA ILE A 307 -1.00 3.03 18.78
C ILE A 307 0.10 3.49 19.75
N GLU A 308 -0.24 3.81 21.00
CA GLU A 308 0.75 4.22 22.00
C GLU A 308 1.77 3.11 22.28
N ALA A 309 1.34 1.85 22.35
CA ALA A 309 2.24 0.72 22.53
C ALA A 309 3.29 0.60 21.42
N TYR A 310 2.90 0.85 20.16
CA TYR A 310 3.85 0.95 19.04
C TYR A 310 4.72 2.21 19.11
N LYS A 311 4.13 3.35 19.47
CA LYS A 311 4.85 4.63 19.62
C LYS A 311 5.98 4.51 20.64
N ASN A 312 5.77 3.76 21.72
CA ASN A 312 6.79 3.59 22.75
C ASN A 312 8.03 2.84 22.26
N VAL A 313 7.95 2.06 21.17
CA VAL A 313 9.13 1.49 20.52
C VAL A 313 9.99 2.59 19.87
N ILE A 314 9.35 3.57 19.21
CA ILE A 314 10.04 4.76 18.66
C ILE A 314 10.63 5.61 19.79
N ASP A 315 9.90 5.77 20.90
CA ASP A 315 10.41 6.43 22.10
C ASP A 315 11.63 5.68 22.67
N TRP A 316 11.65 4.34 22.68
CA TRP A 316 12.81 3.55 23.13
C TRP A 316 14.02 3.74 22.21
N LEU A 317 13.82 3.71 20.89
CA LEU A 317 14.87 4.00 19.90
C LEU A 317 15.50 5.40 20.09
N ASN A 318 14.74 6.32 20.70
CA ASN A 318 15.18 7.69 20.99
C ASN A 318 15.54 7.92 22.48
N GLY A 319 15.65 6.86 23.29
CA GLY A 319 16.03 6.96 24.71
C GLY A 319 14.97 7.59 25.62
N ARG A 320 13.72 7.72 25.18
CA ARG A 320 12.57 8.26 25.94
C ARG A 320 11.71 7.17 26.60
N CYS A 321 11.98 5.90 26.31
CA CYS A 321 11.27 4.76 26.87
C CYS A 321 12.23 3.65 27.31
N ARG A 322 11.82 2.83 28.29
CA ARG A 322 12.59 1.67 28.77
C ARG A 322 12.28 0.44 27.91
N ALA A 323 13.28 -0.42 27.75
CA ALA A 323 13.09 -1.79 27.30
C ALA A 323 13.89 -2.75 28.18
N PHE A 324 13.39 -3.96 28.32
CA PHE A 324 14.00 -5.00 29.14
C PHE A 324 14.49 -6.15 28.28
N THR A 325 15.44 -6.92 28.83
CA THR A 325 15.93 -8.13 28.18
C THR A 325 14.96 -9.31 28.30
N ASP A 326 14.06 -9.28 29.28
CA ASP A 326 13.03 -10.28 29.51
C ASP A 326 11.82 -9.73 30.31
N HIS A 327 10.82 -10.60 30.54
CA HIS A 327 9.59 -10.25 31.27
C HIS A 327 9.79 -10.00 32.77
N THR A 328 10.96 -10.28 33.37
CA THR A 328 11.22 -10.05 34.81
C THR A 328 11.39 -8.57 35.14
N ARG A 329 11.65 -7.73 34.11
CA ARG A 329 11.92 -6.29 34.23
C ARG A 329 13.15 -5.95 35.09
N GLN A 330 14.03 -6.91 35.37
CA GLN A 330 15.19 -6.69 36.23
C GLN A 330 16.39 -6.10 35.48
N ARG A 331 16.47 -6.32 34.17
CA ARG A 331 17.59 -5.88 33.33
C ARG A 331 17.09 -5.05 32.15
N GLN A 332 17.56 -3.82 32.07
CA GLN A 332 17.21 -2.83 31.06
C GLN A 332 18.29 -2.78 29.97
N VAL A 333 17.86 -2.63 28.71
CA VAL A 333 18.74 -2.42 27.54
C VAL A 333 18.35 -1.12 26.81
N LYS A 334 19.33 -0.45 26.21
CA LYS A 334 19.16 0.78 25.42
C LYS A 334 19.34 0.49 23.93
N ALA A 335 18.72 1.31 23.07
CA ALA A 335 18.97 1.32 21.63
C ALA A 335 20.16 2.24 21.28
N ASP A 336 21.34 2.01 21.86
CA ASP A 336 22.54 2.82 21.64
C ASP A 336 23.06 2.79 20.19
N TRP A 337 22.78 1.71 19.47
CA TRP A 337 23.02 1.54 18.03
C TRP A 337 22.10 2.38 17.13
N SER A 338 21.00 2.94 17.64
CA SER A 338 20.01 3.65 16.81
C SER A 338 20.33 5.14 16.72
N ASN A 339 20.14 5.74 15.54
CA ASN A 339 20.21 7.19 15.36
C ASN A 339 18.89 7.91 15.70
N GLY A 340 17.87 7.16 16.16
CA GLY A 340 16.55 7.67 16.55
C GLY A 340 15.57 7.91 15.38
N LYS A 341 16.03 7.87 14.13
CA LYS A 341 15.18 8.09 12.94
C LYS A 341 14.54 6.79 12.47
N VAL A 342 13.23 6.86 12.26
CA VAL A 342 12.38 5.70 11.97
C VAL A 342 11.54 5.98 10.73
N ALA A 343 11.43 4.96 9.88
CA ALA A 343 10.36 4.85 8.90
C ALA A 343 9.46 3.66 9.25
N THR A 344 8.15 3.77 9.02
CA THR A 344 7.25 2.61 9.14
C THR A 344 6.86 2.05 7.77
N THR A 345 6.65 0.74 7.69
CA THR A 345 6.29 0.05 6.44
C THR A 345 5.23 -1.02 6.65
N GLY A 346 4.46 -1.27 5.59
CA GLY A 346 3.69 -2.49 5.41
C GLY A 346 2.26 -2.27 4.93
N LEU A 347 1.63 -3.38 4.55
CA LEU A 347 0.31 -3.43 3.94
C LEU A 347 -0.81 -3.78 4.93
N SER A 348 -2.01 -3.26 4.68
CA SER A 348 -3.22 -3.57 5.46
C SER A 348 -3.14 -3.00 6.87
N TYR A 349 -3.39 -3.82 7.90
CA TYR A 349 -3.21 -3.44 9.31
C TYR A 349 -1.84 -2.78 9.56
N LEU A 350 -0.78 -3.17 8.86
CA LEU A 350 0.54 -2.55 9.02
C LEU A 350 0.53 -1.08 8.55
N GLY A 351 -0.10 -0.82 7.40
CA GLY A 351 -0.35 0.54 6.90
C GLY A 351 -1.34 1.31 7.79
N THR A 352 -2.32 0.63 8.38
CA THR A 352 -3.27 1.18 9.35
C THR A 352 -2.57 1.71 10.60
N ILE A 353 -1.66 0.91 11.19
CA ILE A 353 -0.87 1.36 12.34
C ILE A 353 0.09 2.48 11.93
N SER A 354 0.64 2.46 10.71
CA SER A 354 1.46 3.56 10.20
C SER A 354 0.67 4.89 10.16
N ASN A 355 -0.58 4.86 9.68
CA ASN A 355 -1.48 6.01 9.75
C ASN A 355 -1.69 6.47 11.20
N GLY A 356 -2.09 5.56 12.09
CA GLY A 356 -2.32 5.89 13.50
C GLY A 356 -1.08 6.47 14.20
N LEU A 357 0.10 5.88 13.99
CA LEU A 357 1.38 6.36 14.53
C LEU A 357 1.72 7.77 14.05
N ALA A 358 1.55 8.06 12.76
CA ALA A 358 1.82 9.40 12.24
C ALA A 358 0.96 10.46 12.93
N THR A 359 -0.30 10.15 13.24
CA THR A 359 -1.20 11.07 13.94
C THR A 359 -0.86 11.32 15.42
N THR A 360 0.14 10.62 15.96
CA THR A 360 0.68 10.94 17.29
C THR A 360 1.68 12.12 17.25
N GLY A 361 2.26 12.41 16.08
CA GLY A 361 3.32 13.39 15.93
C GLY A 361 4.60 13.06 16.72
N VAL A 362 4.85 11.76 16.99
CA VAL A 362 6.03 11.28 17.74
C VAL A 362 7.34 11.70 17.07
N ASP A 363 8.25 12.26 17.87
CA ASP A 363 9.56 12.67 17.38
C ASP A 363 10.43 11.44 17.05
N GLY A 364 11.14 11.49 15.91
CA GLY A 364 11.91 10.37 15.37
C GLY A 364 11.17 9.56 14.31
N LEU A 365 9.84 9.68 14.17
CA LEU A 365 9.12 9.15 13.02
C LEU A 365 9.23 10.13 11.84
N GLU A 366 10.12 9.83 10.90
CA GLU A 366 10.47 10.75 9.80
C GLU A 366 9.62 10.50 8.55
N VAL A 367 9.30 9.24 8.27
CA VAL A 367 8.54 8.82 7.08
C VAL A 367 7.58 7.69 7.45
N ILE A 368 6.36 7.70 6.91
CA ILE A 368 5.51 6.50 6.87
C ILE A 368 5.32 6.04 5.43
N ILE A 369 5.39 4.72 5.22
CA ILE A 369 5.03 4.05 3.97
C ILE A 369 3.79 3.20 4.28
N ALA A 370 2.62 3.80 4.13
CA ALA A 370 1.33 3.21 4.46
C ALA A 370 0.70 2.59 3.22
N GLU A 371 0.76 1.25 3.12
CA GLU A 371 0.27 0.50 1.97
C GLU A 371 -1.11 -0.08 2.28
N ALA A 372 -2.12 0.21 1.47
CA ALA A 372 -3.51 -0.21 1.68
C ALA A 372 -3.96 -0.07 3.16
N GLY A 373 -3.67 1.08 3.78
CA GLY A 373 -3.89 1.32 5.20
C GLY A 373 -5.28 1.89 5.50
N ILE A 374 -5.91 1.43 6.58
CA ILE A 374 -7.18 1.98 7.10
C ILE A 374 -6.89 3.32 7.79
N SER A 375 -7.73 4.32 7.54
CA SER A 375 -7.68 5.63 8.20
C SER A 375 -8.78 5.81 9.27
N SER A 376 -9.87 5.07 9.15
CA SER A 376 -11.01 5.04 10.06
C SER A 376 -11.62 3.63 10.04
N TRP A 377 -11.60 2.94 11.18
CA TRP A 377 -12.04 1.54 11.26
C TRP A 377 -13.54 1.35 10.96
N TYR A 378 -14.35 2.39 11.16
CA TYR A 378 -15.74 2.38 10.72
C TYR A 378 -15.84 2.06 9.24
N ASN A 379 -15.08 2.75 8.39
CA ASN A 379 -15.22 2.64 6.94
C ASN A 379 -14.76 1.29 6.37
N TYR A 380 -14.03 0.49 7.17
CA TYR A 380 -13.61 -0.86 6.81
C TYR A 380 -14.76 -1.86 6.99
N TYR A 381 -15.48 -1.80 8.12
CA TYR A 381 -16.57 -2.74 8.45
C TYR A 381 -17.98 -2.15 8.27
N ARG A 382 -18.09 -0.88 7.93
CA ARG A 382 -19.34 -0.13 7.79
C ARG A 382 -19.24 0.87 6.63
N GLU A 383 -20.40 1.30 6.13
CA GLU A 383 -20.51 2.37 5.16
C GLU A 383 -21.88 3.05 5.29
N ASN A 384 -21.89 4.38 5.47
CA ASN A 384 -23.11 5.21 5.50
C ASN A 384 -24.27 4.63 6.32
N GLY A 385 -24.01 4.27 7.58
CA GLY A 385 -24.98 3.71 8.51
C GLY A 385 -25.33 2.23 8.27
N LEU A 386 -24.48 1.48 7.57
CA LEU A 386 -24.73 0.09 7.24
C LEU A 386 -23.57 -0.81 7.61
N VAL A 387 -23.86 -2.06 8.00
CA VAL A 387 -22.88 -3.15 8.03
C VAL A 387 -22.43 -3.50 6.62
N THR A 388 -21.13 -3.35 6.35
CA THR A 388 -20.49 -3.74 5.09
C THR A 388 -19.25 -4.54 5.37
N SER A 389 -19.24 -5.81 4.97
CA SER A 389 -18.06 -6.65 5.07
C SER A 389 -16.95 -6.14 4.14
N PRO A 390 -15.67 -6.33 4.48
CA PRO A 390 -14.58 -6.14 3.53
C PRO A 390 -14.75 -7.08 2.33
N GLY A 391 -14.38 -6.63 1.13
CA GLY A 391 -14.51 -7.41 -0.10
C GLY A 391 -13.75 -8.73 -0.01
N GLY A 392 -14.42 -9.83 -0.36
CA GLY A 392 -13.91 -11.19 -0.19
C GLY A 392 -14.14 -11.83 1.18
N TYR A 393 -14.61 -11.08 2.19
CA TYR A 393 -14.72 -11.56 3.58
C TYR A 393 -16.13 -11.37 4.18
N PRO A 394 -17.19 -11.91 3.54
CA PRO A 394 -18.55 -11.79 4.06
C PRO A 394 -18.67 -12.40 5.46
N GLY A 395 -19.21 -11.64 6.42
CA GLY A 395 -19.38 -12.08 7.80
C GLY A 395 -18.27 -11.64 8.74
N GLU A 396 -17.16 -11.13 8.23
CA GLU A 396 -16.10 -10.55 9.05
C GLU A 396 -16.59 -9.26 9.74
N ASP A 397 -16.19 -9.09 10.99
CA ASP A 397 -16.25 -7.81 11.72
C ASP A 397 -15.07 -7.72 12.69
N PHE A 398 -15.03 -6.64 13.45
CA PHE A 398 -13.93 -6.28 14.32
C PHE A 398 -13.56 -7.33 15.38
N ASP A 399 -14.54 -8.05 15.91
CA ASP A 399 -14.34 -9.10 16.93
C ASP A 399 -13.67 -10.34 16.33
N SER A 400 -14.01 -10.71 15.09
CA SER A 400 -13.30 -11.77 14.38
C SER A 400 -11.83 -11.41 14.12
N LEU A 401 -11.54 -10.15 13.79
CA LEU A 401 -10.16 -9.67 13.69
C LEU A 401 -9.44 -9.64 15.04
N ALA A 402 -10.14 -9.32 16.13
CA ALA A 402 -9.60 -9.38 17.49
C ALA A 402 -9.19 -10.80 17.86
N GLU A 403 -10.03 -11.80 17.59
CA GLU A 403 -9.68 -13.21 17.76
C GLU A 403 -8.51 -13.63 16.85
N LEU A 404 -8.52 -13.21 15.59
CA LEU A 404 -7.45 -13.51 14.63
C LEU A 404 -6.08 -13.04 15.13
N THR A 405 -6.03 -11.85 15.74
CA THR A 405 -4.79 -11.16 16.10
C THR A 405 -4.41 -11.29 17.58
N TYR A 406 -5.28 -11.82 18.44
CA TYR A 406 -4.96 -12.13 19.84
C TYR A 406 -4.08 -13.38 19.97
N SER A 407 -2.85 -13.28 19.48
CA SER A 407 -1.91 -14.40 19.35
C SER A 407 -1.32 -14.88 20.68
N ARG A 408 -1.57 -14.17 21.80
CA ARG A 408 -1.29 -14.69 23.15
C ARG A 408 -1.95 -16.05 23.39
N ASN A 409 -3.15 -16.26 22.84
CA ASN A 409 -3.87 -17.52 22.95
C ASN A 409 -3.22 -18.69 22.19
N LEU A 410 -2.21 -18.44 21.33
CA LEU A 410 -1.42 -19.50 20.70
C LEU A 410 -0.41 -20.12 21.66
N LEU A 411 -0.12 -19.48 22.80
CA LEU A 411 0.70 -20.03 23.87
C LEU A 411 -0.20 -20.68 24.91
N ALA A 412 -0.12 -22.01 25.05
CA ALA A 412 -0.99 -22.77 25.96
C ALA A 412 -0.96 -22.25 27.41
N GLY A 413 0.21 -21.84 27.91
CA GLY A 413 0.34 -21.28 29.26
C GLY A 413 -0.36 -19.91 29.42
N ASP A 414 -0.31 -19.07 28.38
CA ASP A 414 -0.95 -17.76 28.37
C ASP A 414 -2.46 -17.88 28.17
N TYR A 415 -2.89 -18.82 27.31
CA TYR A 415 -4.29 -19.20 27.16
C TYR A 415 -4.91 -19.59 28.51
N ILE A 416 -4.28 -20.50 29.26
CA ILE A 416 -4.78 -20.96 30.58
C ILE A 416 -4.93 -19.79 31.57
N ARG A 417 -4.02 -18.82 31.54
CA ARG A 417 -4.01 -17.69 32.48
C ARG A 417 -4.90 -16.53 32.07
N GLY A 418 -5.08 -16.30 30.77
CA GLY A 418 -5.61 -15.04 30.24
C GLY A 418 -6.86 -15.16 29.37
N ASN A 419 -7.21 -16.36 28.89
CA ASN A 419 -8.31 -16.50 27.93
C ASN A 419 -9.67 -16.08 28.51
N GLU A 420 -9.97 -16.40 29.76
CA GLU A 420 -11.25 -16.02 30.38
C GLU A 420 -11.45 -14.49 30.37
N ALA A 421 -10.41 -13.74 30.75
CA ALA A 421 -10.47 -12.28 30.76
C ALA A 421 -10.55 -11.70 29.34
N HIS A 422 -9.84 -12.31 28.38
CA HIS A 422 -9.94 -11.93 26.97
C HIS A 422 -11.35 -12.15 26.40
N GLN A 423 -11.97 -13.30 26.66
CA GLN A 423 -13.34 -13.56 26.19
C GLN A 423 -14.34 -12.59 26.83
N ALA A 424 -14.17 -12.24 28.11
CA ALA A 424 -15.00 -11.23 28.77
C ALA A 424 -14.83 -9.82 28.15
N ASP A 425 -13.62 -9.47 27.70
CA ASP A 425 -13.37 -8.22 26.96
C ASP A 425 -13.99 -8.25 25.56
N LEU A 426 -13.87 -9.37 24.85
CA LEU A 426 -14.42 -9.56 23.51
C LEU A 426 -15.96 -9.43 23.48
N GLU A 427 -16.66 -9.89 24.52
CA GLU A 427 -18.11 -9.70 24.61
C GLU A 427 -18.49 -8.21 24.70
N LYS A 428 -17.69 -7.37 25.38
CA LYS A 428 -17.91 -5.92 25.39
C LYS A 428 -17.69 -5.32 24.02
N VAL A 429 -16.66 -5.78 23.30
CA VAL A 429 -16.40 -5.36 21.92
C VAL A 429 -17.62 -5.67 21.05
N LYS A 430 -18.14 -6.90 21.10
CA LYS A 430 -19.32 -7.32 20.33
C LYS A 430 -20.56 -6.47 20.59
N GLU A 431 -20.81 -6.11 21.86
CA GLU A 431 -21.89 -5.20 22.22
C GLU A 431 -21.69 -3.80 21.60
N GLN A 432 -20.46 -3.30 21.61
CA GLN A 432 -20.10 -1.97 21.10
C GLN A 432 -20.04 -1.87 19.56
N LEU A 433 -19.90 -2.98 18.84
CA LEU A 433 -19.90 -2.99 17.37
C LEU A 433 -21.24 -2.54 16.77
N ASP A 434 -22.32 -2.69 17.55
CA ASP A 434 -23.71 -2.37 17.19
C ASP A 434 -24.06 -2.77 15.75
N ARG A 435 -23.83 -4.05 15.41
CA ARG A 435 -24.16 -4.60 14.09
C ARG A 435 -25.65 -4.53 13.75
N LYS A 436 -26.52 -4.41 14.75
CA LYS A 436 -27.97 -4.29 14.54
C LYS A 436 -28.31 -3.04 13.76
N THR A 437 -27.67 -1.92 14.08
CA THR A 437 -27.90 -0.64 13.41
C THR A 437 -26.89 -0.40 12.29
N GLY A 438 -25.62 -0.79 12.48
CA GLY A 438 -24.52 -0.41 11.59
C GLY A 438 -24.14 1.08 11.67
N ASP A 439 -24.67 1.81 12.66
CA ASP A 439 -24.43 3.23 12.84
C ASP A 439 -23.02 3.53 13.36
N TYR A 440 -22.59 4.77 13.13
CA TYR A 440 -21.40 5.30 13.78
C TYR A 440 -21.66 5.47 15.28
N ASN A 441 -20.64 5.30 16.11
CA ASN A 441 -20.75 5.44 17.56
C ASN A 441 -19.38 5.72 18.19
N GLN A 442 -19.32 5.85 19.52
CA GLN A 442 -18.07 6.16 20.23
C GLN A 442 -16.97 5.11 20.03
N PHE A 443 -17.32 3.82 19.90
CA PHE A 443 -16.35 2.75 19.68
C PHE A 443 -15.60 2.94 18.35
N TRP A 444 -16.34 3.31 17.31
CA TRP A 444 -15.79 3.66 16.00
C TRP A 444 -15.06 5.00 16.02
N HIS A 445 -15.56 5.98 16.79
CA HIS A 445 -14.94 7.29 16.95
C HIS A 445 -13.55 7.24 17.59
N ASN A 446 -13.38 6.39 18.61
CA ASN A 446 -12.09 6.15 19.26
C ASN A 446 -11.05 5.48 18.33
N ARG A 447 -11.47 5.04 17.14
CA ARG A 447 -10.68 4.34 16.12
C ARG A 447 -10.67 5.10 14.79
N ASN A 448 -10.85 6.41 14.84
CA ASN A 448 -10.78 7.31 13.70
C ASN A 448 -9.50 8.16 13.78
N TYR A 449 -8.50 7.84 12.94
CA TYR A 449 -7.23 8.57 12.94
C TYR A 449 -7.34 9.95 12.30
N LEU A 450 -8.34 10.17 11.46
CA LEU A 450 -8.56 11.45 10.77
C LEU A 450 -8.75 12.61 11.77
N LEU A 451 -9.28 12.32 12.97
CA LEU A 451 -9.43 13.30 14.06
C LEU A 451 -8.10 13.94 14.48
N ASN A 452 -7.00 13.20 14.33
CA ASN A 452 -5.66 13.60 14.74
C ASN A 452 -4.72 13.83 13.55
N ALA A 453 -5.22 13.84 12.30
CA ALA A 453 -4.40 14.07 11.11
C ALA A 453 -3.61 15.39 11.16
N HIS A 454 -4.14 16.41 11.84
CA HIS A 454 -3.49 17.70 12.06
C HIS A 454 -2.19 17.63 12.88
N LYS A 455 -1.93 16.52 13.59
CA LYS A 455 -0.72 16.30 14.40
C LYS A 455 0.42 15.64 13.61
N VAL A 456 0.16 15.18 12.39
CA VAL A 456 1.16 14.51 11.55
C VAL A 456 2.33 15.45 11.29
N LYS A 457 3.55 14.95 11.54
CA LYS A 457 4.81 15.63 11.22
C LYS A 457 5.65 14.89 10.17
N ALA A 458 5.52 13.56 10.13
CA ALA A 458 6.26 12.70 9.23
C ALA A 458 5.87 12.97 7.77
N GLU A 459 6.81 12.73 6.85
CA GLU A 459 6.51 12.66 5.42
C GLU A 459 5.73 11.38 5.11
N VAL A 460 4.74 11.46 4.23
CA VAL A 460 3.77 10.38 4.05
C VAL A 460 3.82 9.83 2.62
N VAL A 461 4.09 8.53 2.49
CA VAL A 461 3.98 7.80 1.24
C VAL A 461 2.85 6.78 1.37
N PHE A 462 1.87 6.88 0.49
CA PHE A 462 0.80 5.91 0.35
C PHE A 462 1.03 5.01 -0.86
N THR A 463 0.67 3.73 -0.73
CA THR A 463 0.35 2.88 -1.88
C THR A 463 -1.07 2.37 -1.72
N HIS A 464 -1.87 2.39 -2.79
CA HIS A 464 -3.24 1.87 -2.72
C HIS A 464 -3.72 1.37 -4.08
N GLY A 465 -4.49 0.29 -4.06
CA GLY A 465 -5.09 -0.31 -5.24
C GLY A 465 -6.47 0.23 -5.58
N SER A 466 -6.69 0.63 -6.84
CA SER A 466 -8.01 1.01 -7.36
C SER A 466 -9.00 -0.16 -7.42
N GLN A 467 -8.49 -1.39 -7.30
CA GLN A 467 -9.29 -2.62 -7.23
C GLN A 467 -9.20 -3.29 -5.85
N ASP A 468 -8.70 -2.57 -4.83
CA ASP A 468 -8.72 -3.05 -3.45
C ASP A 468 -10.09 -2.83 -2.85
N TRP A 469 -10.94 -3.86 -2.95
CA TRP A 469 -12.26 -3.88 -2.32
C TRP A 469 -12.22 -4.42 -0.89
N ASN A 470 -11.04 -4.84 -0.40
CA ASN A 470 -10.83 -5.22 0.98
C ASN A 470 -10.66 -3.95 1.82
N VAL A 471 -9.51 -3.27 1.70
CA VAL A 471 -9.31 -1.94 2.26
C VAL A 471 -9.68 -0.92 1.19
N LYS A 472 -10.92 -0.44 1.27
CA LYS A 472 -11.53 0.39 0.22
C LYS A 472 -10.73 1.69 -0.04
N PRO A 473 -10.67 2.21 -1.28
CA PRO A 473 -9.90 3.42 -1.62
C PRO A 473 -10.28 4.68 -0.83
N LEU A 474 -11.49 4.73 -0.25
CA LEU A 474 -11.91 5.82 0.63
C LEU A 474 -10.92 6.07 1.78
N HIS A 475 -10.25 5.04 2.27
CA HIS A 475 -9.31 5.20 3.39
C HIS A 475 -8.13 6.11 3.03
N VAL A 476 -7.45 5.83 1.91
CA VAL A 476 -6.33 6.65 1.45
C VAL A 476 -6.80 8.03 1.00
N TYR A 477 -7.97 8.12 0.35
CA TYR A 477 -8.55 9.39 -0.05
C TYR A 477 -8.79 10.32 1.15
N GLN A 478 -9.45 9.82 2.20
CA GLN A 478 -9.72 10.60 3.41
C GLN A 478 -8.43 11.04 4.11
N MET A 479 -7.46 10.14 4.28
CA MET A 479 -6.20 10.49 4.92
C MET A 479 -5.42 11.51 4.08
N PHE A 480 -5.35 11.32 2.77
CA PHE A 480 -4.69 12.23 1.83
C PHE A 480 -5.25 13.65 1.94
N HIS A 481 -6.57 13.81 2.05
CA HIS A 481 -7.21 15.12 2.23
C HIS A 481 -7.13 15.69 3.65
N ALA A 482 -7.08 14.84 4.68
CA ALA A 482 -7.02 15.28 6.08
C ALA A 482 -5.63 15.78 6.52
N LEU A 483 -4.57 15.43 5.79
CA LEU A 483 -3.20 15.88 6.09
C LEU A 483 -3.04 17.40 5.94
N PRO A 484 -2.29 18.07 6.85
CA PRO A 484 -1.97 19.48 6.72
C PRO A 484 -1.26 19.80 5.40
N SER A 485 -1.52 20.98 4.85
CA SER A 485 -0.98 21.39 3.54
C SER A 485 0.54 21.50 3.46
N HIS A 486 1.23 21.61 4.60
CA HIS A 486 2.69 21.69 4.67
C HIS A 486 3.38 20.31 4.75
N ILE A 487 2.61 19.24 4.89
CA ILE A 487 3.15 17.88 4.92
C ILE A 487 3.36 17.39 3.49
N ASN A 488 4.59 16.98 3.18
CA ASN A 488 4.89 16.25 1.95
C ASN A 488 4.14 14.92 1.97
N LYS A 489 3.27 14.73 0.97
CA LYS A 489 2.44 13.54 0.83
C LYS A 489 2.49 13.04 -0.61
N HIS A 490 2.64 11.74 -0.76
CA HIS A 490 2.83 11.06 -2.04
C HIS A 490 1.90 9.85 -2.12
N LEU A 491 1.28 9.62 -3.28
CA LEU A 491 0.40 8.46 -3.51
C LEU A 491 0.84 7.69 -4.74
N PHE A 492 1.17 6.41 -4.58
CA PHE A 492 1.27 5.46 -5.67
C PHE A 492 -0.08 4.74 -5.82
N PHE A 493 -0.89 5.15 -6.80
CA PHE A 493 -2.22 4.58 -7.04
C PHE A 493 -2.17 3.57 -8.19
N HIS A 494 -2.27 2.28 -7.87
CA HIS A 494 -2.14 1.18 -8.84
C HIS A 494 -3.47 0.49 -9.14
N ASN A 495 -3.54 -0.32 -10.20
CA ASN A 495 -4.76 -1.07 -10.55
C ASN A 495 -4.85 -2.47 -9.89
N GLY A 496 -3.91 -2.79 -9.01
CA GLY A 496 -3.97 -3.99 -8.17
C GLY A 496 -5.09 -3.94 -7.12
N ALA A 497 -5.38 -5.10 -6.54
CA ALA A 497 -6.21 -5.23 -5.33
C ALA A 497 -5.34 -5.05 -4.07
N HIS A 498 -5.57 -5.88 -3.04
CA HIS A 498 -4.88 -5.84 -1.76
C HIS A 498 -3.48 -6.49 -1.85
N VAL A 499 -2.54 -5.82 -2.53
CA VAL A 499 -1.22 -6.37 -2.91
C VAL A 499 -0.10 -5.34 -2.76
N TYR A 500 1.13 -5.81 -2.53
CA TYR A 500 2.34 -4.98 -2.61
C TYR A 500 2.74 -4.68 -4.06
N MET A 501 3.49 -3.59 -4.27
CA MET A 501 4.01 -3.17 -5.58
C MET A 501 5.54 -3.05 -5.68
N ASN A 502 6.27 -3.30 -4.59
CA ASN A 502 7.72 -3.03 -4.49
C ASN A 502 8.58 -3.83 -5.50
N ASN A 503 8.07 -4.94 -6.02
CA ASN A 503 8.76 -5.86 -6.93
C ASN A 503 8.18 -5.86 -8.37
N TRP A 504 7.47 -4.80 -8.76
CA TRP A 504 6.88 -4.71 -10.10
C TRP A 504 7.88 -4.22 -11.15
N GLN A 505 7.86 -4.79 -12.36
CA GLN A 505 8.78 -4.42 -13.45
C GLN A 505 8.59 -2.97 -13.91
N SER A 506 7.36 -2.46 -13.93
CA SER A 506 7.04 -1.16 -14.51
C SER A 506 7.47 0.06 -13.71
N ILE A 507 7.83 -0.07 -12.44
CA ILE A 507 8.08 1.09 -11.57
C ILE A 507 9.21 0.87 -10.57
N ASP A 508 10.09 1.85 -10.45
CA ASP A 508 11.24 1.88 -9.53
C ASP A 508 10.87 2.29 -8.10
N PHE A 509 9.83 1.68 -7.54
CA PHE A 509 9.29 2.01 -6.22
C PHE A 509 10.33 1.87 -5.10
N ARG A 510 10.99 0.70 -5.00
CA ARG A 510 11.99 0.46 -3.92
C ARG A 510 13.19 1.39 -4.03
N GLU A 511 13.59 1.76 -5.24
CA GLU A 511 14.69 2.69 -5.49
C GLU A 511 14.28 4.13 -5.16
N SER A 512 13.01 4.48 -5.41
CA SER A 512 12.42 5.75 -5.00
C SER A 512 12.35 5.87 -3.48
N MET A 513 11.93 4.79 -2.80
CA MET A 513 11.99 4.72 -1.34
C MET A 513 13.43 4.80 -0.85
N ASN A 514 14.40 4.21 -1.55
CA ASN A 514 15.81 4.32 -1.19
C ASN A 514 16.30 5.77 -1.19
N ALA A 515 16.01 6.51 -2.26
CA ALA A 515 16.37 7.92 -2.35
C ALA A 515 15.73 8.74 -1.23
N LEU A 516 14.43 8.54 -0.97
CA LEU A 516 13.72 9.23 0.09
C LEU A 516 14.28 8.90 1.49
N LEU A 517 14.41 7.62 1.83
CA LEU A 517 14.87 7.21 3.16
C LEU A 517 16.36 7.54 3.37
N THR A 518 17.19 7.45 2.34
CA THR A 518 18.58 7.90 2.42
C THR A 518 18.65 9.39 2.76
N LYS A 519 17.82 10.23 2.12
CA LYS A 519 17.71 11.65 2.45
C LYS A 519 17.23 11.88 3.89
N LYS A 520 16.08 11.30 4.27
CA LYS A 520 15.39 11.62 5.53
C LYS A 520 16.08 10.98 6.75
N LEU A 521 16.46 9.71 6.63
CA LEU A 521 16.96 8.90 7.75
C LEU A 521 18.49 8.88 7.85
N LEU A 522 19.22 9.10 6.75
CA LEU A 522 20.69 9.18 6.77
C LEU A 522 21.24 10.62 6.61
N GLY A 523 20.37 11.60 6.32
CA GLY A 523 20.78 13.00 6.20
C GLY A 523 21.60 13.30 4.95
N GLN A 524 21.46 12.49 3.89
CA GLN A 524 22.07 12.81 2.60
C GLN A 524 21.39 14.03 1.98
N GLU A 525 22.18 15.10 1.78
CA GLU A 525 21.73 16.35 1.19
C GLU A 525 21.46 16.18 -0.31
N THR A 526 20.21 15.91 -0.66
CA THR A 526 19.75 15.78 -2.05
C THR A 526 18.47 16.59 -2.26
N ASP A 527 18.25 17.04 -3.50
CA ASP A 527 17.03 17.69 -3.93
C ASP A 527 15.90 16.70 -4.29
N TYR A 528 16.07 15.41 -3.99
CA TYR A 528 15.07 14.38 -4.30
C TYR A 528 13.70 14.73 -3.73
N GLN A 529 12.69 14.66 -4.59
CA GLN A 529 11.29 14.80 -4.26
C GLN A 529 10.47 13.83 -5.12
N LEU A 530 9.48 13.22 -4.48
CA LEU A 530 8.47 12.43 -5.18
C LEU A 530 7.38 13.33 -5.74
N PRO A 531 6.79 13.01 -6.90
CA PRO A 531 5.50 13.58 -7.32
C PRO A 531 4.40 13.35 -6.27
N THR A 532 3.41 14.24 -6.23
CA THR A 532 2.28 14.14 -5.30
C THR A 532 1.45 12.89 -5.53
N VAL A 533 1.09 12.58 -6.78
CA VAL A 533 0.40 11.34 -7.15
C VAL A 533 1.10 10.71 -8.34
N ILE A 534 1.42 9.43 -8.24
CA ILE A 534 1.95 8.57 -9.28
C ILE A 534 0.89 7.49 -9.54
N TRP A 535 0.21 7.60 -10.67
CA TRP A 535 -0.93 6.77 -11.00
C TRP A 535 -0.61 5.80 -12.16
N GLN A 536 -0.99 4.54 -12.00
CA GLN A 536 -0.88 3.54 -13.05
C GLN A 536 -2.03 3.70 -14.04
N ASP A 537 -1.72 4.06 -15.30
CA ASP A 537 -2.72 4.28 -16.33
C ASP A 537 -3.51 2.99 -16.60
N ASN A 538 -4.84 3.05 -16.50
CA ASN A 538 -5.71 1.88 -16.71
C ASN A 538 -5.83 1.46 -18.18
N THR A 539 -5.40 2.31 -19.13
CA THR A 539 -5.59 2.10 -20.58
C THR A 539 -4.40 1.46 -21.28
N ALA A 540 -3.25 1.35 -20.60
CA ALA A 540 -2.02 0.81 -21.18
C ALA A 540 -1.20 0.01 -20.15
N PRO A 541 -0.53 -1.09 -20.54
CA PRO A 541 0.31 -1.85 -19.63
C PRO A 541 1.53 -1.04 -19.20
N GLN A 542 1.93 -1.20 -17.94
CA GLN A 542 3.21 -0.68 -17.41
C GLN A 542 3.42 0.82 -17.65
N THR A 543 2.34 1.61 -17.70
CA THR A 543 2.41 3.06 -17.93
C THR A 543 2.01 3.77 -16.66
N TRP A 544 2.85 4.73 -16.24
CA TRP A 544 2.62 5.52 -15.03
C TRP A 544 2.67 7.00 -15.36
N LEU A 545 1.78 7.77 -14.75
CA LEU A 545 1.65 9.21 -14.97
C LEU A 545 1.67 9.93 -13.62
N SER A 546 2.19 11.15 -13.60
CA SER A 546 2.11 12.03 -12.43
C SER A 546 0.84 12.89 -12.50
N LEU A 547 0.17 13.06 -11.37
CA LEU A 547 -0.97 13.94 -11.19
C LEU A 547 -0.72 14.86 -9.99
N ASP A 548 -1.33 16.04 -10.00
CA ASP A 548 -1.13 17.05 -8.96
C ASP A 548 -1.90 16.74 -7.68
N THR A 549 -3.00 15.98 -7.78
CA THR A 549 -3.89 15.64 -6.66
C THR A 549 -4.65 14.34 -6.90
N PHE A 550 -5.19 13.78 -5.82
CA PHE A 550 -6.20 12.74 -5.85
C PHE A 550 -7.53 13.37 -5.40
N GLY A 551 -8.51 13.46 -6.30
CA GLY A 551 -9.76 14.19 -6.13
C GLY A 551 -9.78 15.55 -6.82
N GLU A 552 -10.42 15.60 -7.99
CA GLU A 552 -10.81 16.83 -8.70
C GLU A 552 -11.98 17.51 -7.96
N GLN A 553 -12.01 18.85 -7.97
CA GLN A 553 -12.98 19.67 -7.23
C GLN A 553 -13.70 20.71 -8.10
N GLU A 554 -13.19 20.99 -9.30
CA GLU A 554 -13.69 22.09 -10.14
C GLU A 554 -14.48 21.61 -11.35
N ASN A 555 -14.08 20.47 -11.92
CA ASN A 555 -14.58 20.01 -13.21
C ASN A 555 -15.43 18.75 -13.03
N PHE A 556 -16.64 18.77 -13.56
CA PHE A 556 -17.62 17.69 -13.39
C PHE A 556 -18.32 17.36 -14.70
N GLU A 557 -18.62 16.08 -14.89
CA GLU A 557 -19.46 15.56 -15.96
C GLU A 557 -20.73 15.00 -15.37
N THR A 558 -21.87 15.44 -15.89
CA THR A 558 -23.19 15.09 -15.36
C THR A 558 -23.96 14.26 -16.37
N PHE A 559 -24.49 13.13 -15.92
CA PHE A 559 -25.35 12.24 -16.68
C PHE A 559 -26.75 12.24 -16.08
N ALA A 560 -27.76 12.53 -16.89
CA ALA A 560 -29.15 12.23 -16.53
C ALA A 560 -29.36 10.71 -16.56
N LEU A 561 -30.18 10.18 -15.64
CA LEU A 561 -30.33 8.74 -15.46
C LEU A 561 -31.49 8.11 -16.26
N GLY A 562 -32.42 8.92 -16.76
CA GLY A 562 -33.56 8.44 -17.54
C GLY A 562 -34.72 9.42 -17.57
N GLN A 563 -35.91 8.93 -17.92
CA GLN A 563 -37.15 9.72 -18.03
C GLN A 563 -38.36 9.02 -17.37
N GLU A 564 -38.13 7.93 -16.64
CA GLU A 564 -39.18 7.08 -16.10
C GLU A 564 -38.92 6.72 -14.63
N GLU A 565 -39.97 6.32 -13.93
CA GLU A 565 -39.83 5.65 -12.63
C GLU A 565 -39.45 4.19 -12.85
N GLN A 566 -38.45 3.71 -12.11
CA GLN A 566 -38.10 2.29 -12.08
C GLN A 566 -38.07 1.74 -10.66
N VAL A 567 -38.24 0.43 -10.53
CA VAL A 567 -38.40 -0.25 -9.24
C VAL A 567 -37.34 -1.32 -9.05
N ILE A 568 -36.71 -1.32 -7.87
CA ILE A 568 -35.79 -2.36 -7.40
C ILE A 568 -36.54 -3.21 -6.37
N GLN A 569 -36.83 -4.46 -6.69
CA GLN A 569 -37.37 -5.42 -5.73
C GLN A 569 -36.25 -5.91 -4.80
N ASN A 570 -36.44 -5.85 -3.47
CA ASN A 570 -35.45 -6.43 -2.55
C ASN A 570 -35.53 -7.96 -2.52
N GLN A 571 -36.76 -8.49 -2.47
CA GLN A 571 -36.98 -9.91 -2.26
C GLN A 571 -36.62 -10.75 -3.50
N TYR A 572 -35.84 -11.80 -3.27
CA TYR A 572 -35.57 -12.89 -4.21
C TYR A 572 -36.39 -14.13 -3.86
N SER A 573 -36.55 -15.03 -4.83
CA SER A 573 -37.06 -16.38 -4.55
C SER A 573 -36.10 -17.09 -3.59
N ASP A 574 -36.61 -17.98 -2.71
CA ASP A 574 -35.77 -18.75 -1.77
C ASP A 574 -34.62 -19.46 -2.49
N LYS A 575 -34.89 -20.00 -3.68
CA LYS A 575 -33.90 -20.67 -4.52
C LYS A 575 -32.75 -19.74 -4.93
N ASP A 576 -33.06 -18.55 -5.41
CA ASP A 576 -32.03 -17.59 -5.84
C ASP A 576 -31.29 -17.00 -4.65
N PHE A 577 -32.02 -16.67 -3.58
CA PHE A 577 -31.44 -16.16 -2.34
C PHE A 577 -30.42 -17.13 -1.73
N GLU A 578 -30.77 -18.41 -1.60
CA GLU A 578 -29.83 -19.44 -1.13
C GLU A 578 -28.64 -19.64 -2.08
N ARG A 579 -28.88 -19.60 -3.39
CA ARG A 579 -27.84 -19.78 -4.42
C ARG A 579 -26.81 -18.66 -4.35
N TYR A 580 -27.26 -17.42 -4.28
CA TYR A 580 -26.40 -16.25 -4.15
C TYR A 580 -25.70 -16.21 -2.79
N GLY A 581 -26.38 -16.61 -1.70
CA GLY A 581 -25.78 -16.68 -0.36
C GLY A 581 -24.63 -17.68 -0.23
N LYS A 582 -24.68 -18.80 -0.99
CA LYS A 582 -23.61 -19.82 -1.03
C LYS A 582 -22.40 -19.38 -1.86
N THR A 583 -22.62 -18.65 -2.95
CA THR A 583 -21.56 -18.20 -3.86
C THR A 583 -21.89 -16.82 -4.39
N TYR A 584 -21.41 -15.79 -3.69
CA TYR A 584 -21.65 -14.39 -4.08
C TYR A 584 -21.05 -14.07 -5.47
N GLN A 585 -20.06 -14.82 -5.95
CA GLN A 585 -19.50 -14.64 -7.30
C GLN A 585 -20.55 -14.92 -8.39
N THR A 586 -21.49 -15.84 -8.14
CA THR A 586 -22.64 -16.07 -9.03
C THR A 586 -23.55 -14.85 -9.05
N PHE A 587 -23.82 -14.25 -7.89
CA PHE A 587 -24.57 -13.00 -7.80
C PHE A 587 -23.87 -11.88 -8.57
N ASN A 588 -22.58 -11.64 -8.33
CA ASN A 588 -21.82 -10.59 -9.04
C ASN A 588 -21.88 -10.79 -10.56
N THR A 589 -21.69 -12.02 -11.03
CA THR A 589 -21.79 -12.35 -12.47
C THR A 589 -23.17 -12.01 -13.05
N GLU A 590 -24.24 -12.36 -12.35
CA GLU A 590 -25.62 -12.10 -12.80
C GLU A 590 -26.01 -10.62 -12.65
N LEU A 591 -25.50 -9.90 -11.65
CA LEU A 591 -25.64 -8.46 -11.45
C LEU A 591 -25.09 -7.68 -12.64
N TYR A 592 -23.88 -8.03 -13.08
CA TYR A 592 -23.24 -7.37 -14.21
C TYR A 592 -23.99 -7.62 -15.54
N GLN A 593 -24.67 -8.76 -15.64
CA GLN A 593 -25.48 -9.16 -16.79
C GLN A 593 -26.91 -8.60 -16.78
N GLY A 594 -27.32 -7.87 -15.74
CA GLY A 594 -28.69 -7.36 -15.65
C GLY A 594 -29.73 -8.42 -15.32
N LYS A 595 -29.34 -9.49 -14.61
CA LYS A 595 -30.20 -10.67 -14.35
C LYS A 595 -30.72 -10.75 -12.92
N VAL A 596 -30.32 -9.84 -12.04
CA VAL A 596 -30.83 -9.77 -10.67
C VAL A 596 -31.82 -8.62 -10.52
N ASN A 597 -32.45 -8.49 -9.35
CA ASN A 597 -33.33 -7.36 -9.07
C ASN A 597 -32.53 -6.05 -9.01
N GLN A 598 -32.56 -5.27 -10.10
CA GLN A 598 -31.76 -4.06 -10.23
C GLN A 598 -32.38 -3.07 -11.23
N ILE A 599 -31.92 -1.83 -11.19
CA ILE A 599 -32.01 -0.85 -12.27
C ILE A 599 -30.65 -0.83 -12.98
N THR A 600 -30.68 -0.82 -14.31
CA THR A 600 -29.48 -0.75 -15.15
C THR A 600 -29.59 0.43 -16.10
N ILE A 601 -28.59 1.31 -16.07
CA ILE A 601 -28.54 2.50 -16.93
C ILE A 601 -27.20 2.49 -17.65
N ASP A 602 -27.24 2.38 -18.98
CA ASP A 602 -26.06 2.43 -19.83
C ASP A 602 -25.83 3.86 -20.33
N LEU A 603 -24.75 4.47 -19.86
CA LEU A 603 -24.38 5.85 -20.13
C LEU A 603 -23.29 5.86 -21.21
N PRO A 604 -23.58 6.33 -22.44
CA PRO A 604 -22.59 6.41 -23.50
C PRO A 604 -21.55 7.48 -23.17
N VAL A 605 -20.28 7.14 -23.31
CA VAL A 605 -19.17 8.08 -23.17
C VAL A 605 -19.01 8.82 -24.50
N THR A 606 -19.39 10.10 -24.53
CA THR A 606 -19.41 10.93 -25.75
C THR A 606 -18.14 11.72 -26.00
N LYS A 607 -17.20 11.68 -25.05
CA LYS A 607 -15.85 12.26 -25.13
C LYS A 607 -14.94 11.57 -24.11
N ASP A 608 -13.64 11.68 -24.28
CA ASP A 608 -12.69 11.15 -23.30
C ASP A 608 -12.90 11.79 -21.91
N PHE A 609 -12.92 10.96 -20.88
CA PHE A 609 -13.03 11.37 -19.48
C PHE A 609 -11.85 10.87 -18.68
N HIS A 610 -11.41 11.67 -17.73
CA HIS A 610 -10.42 11.28 -16.74
C HIS A 610 -11.03 11.48 -15.34
N LEU A 611 -11.79 10.48 -14.89
CA LEU A 611 -12.37 10.45 -13.54
C LEU A 611 -11.25 10.54 -12.52
N ASN A 612 -11.34 11.46 -11.56
CA ASN A 612 -10.41 11.61 -10.46
C ASN A 612 -11.18 12.06 -9.22
N GLY A 613 -11.56 11.14 -8.34
CA GLY A 613 -12.32 11.42 -7.12
C GLY A 613 -13.52 10.49 -6.94
N ARG A 614 -14.53 10.97 -6.19
CA ARG A 614 -15.74 10.21 -5.84
C ARG A 614 -16.86 10.51 -6.83
N ALA A 615 -17.39 9.49 -7.47
CA ALA A 615 -18.64 9.62 -8.22
C ALA A 615 -19.79 9.89 -7.25
N GLN A 616 -20.66 10.85 -7.58
CA GLN A 616 -21.81 11.22 -6.75
C GLN A 616 -23.12 10.92 -7.49
N LEU A 617 -24.03 10.23 -6.82
CA LEU A 617 -25.40 10.02 -7.27
C LEU A 617 -26.31 10.99 -6.52
N ASN A 618 -27.06 11.81 -7.27
CA ASN A 618 -28.20 12.55 -6.73
C ASN A 618 -29.44 11.80 -7.17
N LEU A 619 -30.15 11.17 -6.23
CA LEU A 619 -31.30 10.32 -6.55
C LEU A 619 -32.54 10.84 -5.85
N ARG A 620 -33.66 10.80 -6.57
CA ARG A 620 -35.00 10.93 -6.00
C ARG A 620 -35.60 9.55 -5.85
N ILE A 621 -35.82 9.12 -4.61
CA ILE A 621 -36.12 7.73 -4.25
C ILE A 621 -37.17 7.64 -3.16
N LYS A 622 -38.02 6.62 -3.20
CA LYS A 622 -38.93 6.24 -2.10
C LYS A 622 -38.81 4.76 -1.80
N SER A 623 -39.09 4.40 -0.55
CA SER A 623 -39.21 2.99 -0.14
C SER A 623 -40.67 2.67 0.18
N SER A 624 -41.13 1.49 -0.22
CA SER A 624 -42.47 1.00 0.15
C SER A 624 -42.63 0.61 1.63
N LYS A 625 -41.54 0.72 2.40
CA LYS A 625 -41.50 0.50 3.85
C LYS A 625 -40.71 1.62 4.52
N ASN A 626 -40.76 1.67 5.84
CA ASN A 626 -40.01 2.60 6.68
C ASN A 626 -38.52 2.25 6.85
N LYS A 627 -37.93 1.54 5.88
CA LYS A 627 -36.53 1.13 5.84
C LYS A 627 -36.06 1.06 4.39
N GLY A 628 -34.75 1.08 4.17
CA GLY A 628 -34.21 0.81 2.84
C GLY A 628 -32.69 0.78 2.82
N LEU A 629 -32.17 -0.15 2.03
CA LEU A 629 -30.76 -0.30 1.69
C LEU A 629 -30.59 0.03 0.20
N LEU A 630 -29.68 0.93 -0.14
CA LEU A 630 -29.30 1.20 -1.52
C LEU A 630 -27.83 0.83 -1.74
N SER A 631 -27.59 0.08 -2.80
CA SER A 631 -26.26 -0.26 -3.32
C SER A 631 -26.13 0.27 -4.75
N ALA A 632 -24.92 0.70 -5.11
CA ALA A 632 -24.63 1.17 -6.46
C ALA A 632 -23.25 0.69 -6.95
N GLN A 633 -23.16 0.31 -8.22
CA GLN A 633 -21.89 0.06 -8.91
C GLN A 633 -21.82 0.80 -10.25
N LEU A 634 -20.65 1.35 -10.57
CA LEU A 634 -20.28 1.83 -11.89
C LEU A 634 -19.32 0.84 -12.55
N LEU A 635 -19.64 0.41 -13.76
CA LEU A 635 -18.82 -0.51 -14.55
C LEU A 635 -18.50 0.06 -15.91
N GLU A 636 -17.25 -0.05 -16.34
CA GLU A 636 -16.93 0.06 -17.76
C GLU A 636 -17.31 -1.26 -18.45
N LEU A 637 -18.07 -1.18 -19.55
CA LEU A 637 -18.44 -2.33 -20.36
C LEU A 637 -17.68 -2.37 -21.68
N GLY A 638 -17.44 -3.59 -22.15
CA GLY A 638 -16.90 -3.87 -23.47
C GLY A 638 -15.74 -4.85 -23.42
N GLN A 639 -15.61 -5.66 -24.48
CA GLN A 639 -14.49 -6.57 -24.67
C GLN A 639 -13.21 -5.78 -24.91
N LYS A 640 -12.45 -5.54 -23.85
CA LYS A 640 -11.21 -4.75 -23.85
C LYS A 640 -10.17 -5.39 -22.95
N LYS A 641 -8.93 -4.93 -23.05
CA LYS A 641 -7.89 -5.35 -22.12
C LYS A 641 -7.93 -4.48 -20.87
N TYR A 642 -7.86 -5.12 -19.71
CA TYR A 642 -7.76 -4.46 -18.41
C TYR A 642 -6.56 -5.00 -17.66
N LEU A 643 -5.99 -4.15 -16.80
CA LEU A 643 -5.03 -4.58 -15.79
C LEU A 643 -5.75 -5.48 -14.79
N GLN A 644 -5.24 -6.68 -14.61
CA GLN A 644 -5.80 -7.66 -13.70
C GLN A 644 -5.39 -7.30 -12.26
N PRO A 645 -6.26 -7.53 -11.27
CA PRO A 645 -6.05 -7.02 -9.91
C PRO A 645 -4.92 -7.73 -9.14
N TYR A 646 -4.46 -8.89 -9.61
CA TYR A 646 -3.38 -9.64 -8.96
C TYR A 646 -2.15 -9.74 -9.87
N PRO A 647 -0.95 -9.44 -9.34
CA PRO A 647 0.28 -9.52 -10.13
C PRO A 647 0.61 -10.97 -10.51
N ALA A 648 1.16 -11.14 -11.70
CA ALA A 648 1.75 -12.40 -12.14
C ALA A 648 3.28 -12.32 -12.05
N VAL A 649 3.91 -13.45 -11.72
CA VAL A 649 5.37 -13.57 -11.78
C VAL A 649 5.81 -13.52 -13.24
N LEU A 650 6.65 -12.53 -13.57
CA LEU A 650 7.34 -12.42 -14.86
C LEU A 650 8.63 -13.23 -14.86
N SER A 651 9.37 -13.21 -13.74
CA SER A 651 10.60 -13.97 -13.56
C SER A 651 10.78 -14.32 -12.10
N ALA A 652 11.11 -15.59 -11.83
CA ALA A 652 11.24 -16.07 -10.47
C ALA A 652 12.64 -15.78 -9.93
N ARG A 653 12.71 -15.22 -8.71
CA ARG A 653 13.96 -15.03 -7.94
C ARG A 653 15.07 -14.29 -8.71
N THR A 654 14.70 -13.28 -9.49
CA THR A 654 15.67 -12.46 -10.25
C THR A 654 16.02 -11.15 -9.60
N ILE A 655 15.20 -10.70 -8.64
CA ILE A 655 15.47 -9.48 -7.89
C ILE A 655 16.35 -9.85 -6.70
N ASP A 656 17.57 -9.32 -6.66
CA ASP A 656 18.46 -9.46 -5.50
C ASP A 656 18.32 -8.25 -4.58
N ASN A 657 18.12 -8.49 -3.29
CA ASN A 657 18.03 -7.42 -2.29
C ASN A 657 19.39 -7.04 -1.71
N GLY A 658 20.44 -7.81 -1.96
CA GLY A 658 21.80 -7.53 -1.49
C GLY A 658 22.83 -8.29 -2.31
N ARG A 659 23.32 -9.41 -1.75
CA ARG A 659 24.24 -10.36 -2.41
C ARG A 659 23.75 -11.77 -2.19
N TYR A 660 22.95 -12.28 -3.13
CA TYR A 660 22.14 -13.47 -2.94
C TYR A 660 21.27 -13.39 -1.66
N HIS A 661 20.84 -12.19 -1.31
CA HIS A 661 20.05 -11.94 -0.10
C HIS A 661 18.57 -11.87 -0.48
N MET A 662 17.75 -12.75 0.11
CA MET A 662 16.28 -12.76 -0.04
C MET A 662 15.82 -12.53 -1.48
N LEU A 663 16.23 -13.42 -2.41
CA LEU A 663 15.87 -13.28 -3.82
C LEU A 663 14.36 -13.28 -4.04
N GLU A 664 13.89 -12.32 -4.83
CA GLU A 664 12.48 -12.05 -5.06
C GLU A 664 12.05 -12.29 -6.50
N ASN A 665 10.78 -12.63 -6.65
CA ASN A 665 10.14 -12.68 -7.95
C ASN A 665 9.94 -11.26 -8.49
N LEU A 666 10.28 -11.07 -9.76
CA LEU A 666 9.84 -9.92 -10.53
C LEU A 666 8.40 -10.16 -10.98
N CYS A 667 7.53 -9.21 -10.68
CA CYS A 667 6.10 -9.31 -10.93
C CYS A 667 5.59 -8.17 -11.83
N GLU A 668 4.37 -8.30 -12.34
CA GLU A 668 3.62 -7.20 -12.98
C GLU A 668 2.14 -7.56 -13.07
N LEU A 669 1.26 -6.54 -13.12
CA LEU A 669 -0.17 -6.75 -13.39
C LEU A 669 -0.38 -7.20 -14.85
N PRO A 670 -0.99 -8.36 -15.10
CA PRO A 670 -1.32 -8.78 -16.47
C PRO A 670 -2.31 -7.82 -17.13
N PHE A 671 -2.09 -7.50 -18.41
CA PHE A 671 -3.04 -6.71 -19.23
C PHE A 671 -3.79 -7.64 -20.18
N ARG A 672 -4.99 -8.11 -19.79
CA ARG A 672 -5.72 -9.21 -20.45
C ARG A 672 -7.14 -8.82 -20.84
N PRO A 673 -7.70 -9.42 -21.92
CA PRO A 673 -9.10 -9.22 -22.28
C PRO A 673 -10.05 -9.59 -21.15
N ASP A 674 -11.07 -8.76 -20.92
CA ASP A 674 -12.22 -9.01 -20.05
C ASP A 674 -13.47 -8.34 -20.65
N ALA A 675 -14.65 -8.68 -20.16
CA ALA A 675 -15.91 -8.13 -20.63
C ALA A 675 -16.27 -6.78 -20.00
N GLN A 676 -15.72 -6.51 -18.80
CA GLN A 676 -16.07 -5.36 -17.98
C GLN A 676 -15.06 -5.11 -16.86
N ARG A 677 -15.16 -3.93 -16.23
CA ARG A 677 -14.38 -3.54 -15.05
C ARG A 677 -15.26 -2.76 -14.08
N VAL A 678 -15.29 -3.15 -12.80
CA VAL A 678 -15.88 -2.31 -11.74
C VAL A 678 -14.97 -1.11 -11.53
N VAL A 679 -15.49 0.09 -11.78
CA VAL A 679 -14.79 1.37 -11.63
C VAL A 679 -14.92 1.87 -10.20
N THR A 680 -16.14 1.83 -9.65
CA THR A 680 -16.44 2.19 -8.27
C THR A 680 -17.76 1.59 -7.81
N LYS A 681 -17.95 1.45 -6.50
CA LYS A 681 -19.18 0.99 -5.85
C LYS A 681 -19.39 1.69 -4.51
N GLY A 682 -20.57 1.55 -3.91
CA GLY A 682 -20.86 2.08 -2.58
C GLY A 682 -22.18 1.56 -2.02
N TYR A 683 -22.40 1.80 -0.72
CA TYR A 683 -23.56 1.31 0.03
C TYR A 683 -24.15 2.39 0.95
N LEU A 684 -25.48 2.45 1.08
CA LEU A 684 -26.19 3.46 1.87
C LEU A 684 -27.40 2.88 2.60
N ASN A 685 -27.52 3.18 3.90
CA ASN A 685 -28.79 3.08 4.61
C ASN A 685 -29.61 4.37 4.38
N LEU A 686 -30.84 4.25 3.86
CA LEU A 686 -31.68 5.42 3.56
C LEU A 686 -32.09 6.24 4.81
N GLN A 687 -31.93 5.68 6.00
CA GLN A 687 -32.12 6.42 7.26
C GLN A 687 -30.93 7.33 7.60
N ASN A 688 -29.77 7.16 6.95
CA ASN A 688 -28.56 7.97 7.09
C ASN A 688 -28.28 8.80 5.82
N ARG A 689 -29.35 9.16 5.09
CA ARG A 689 -29.30 9.78 3.74
C ARG A 689 -28.64 11.16 3.67
N ASN A 690 -28.62 11.91 4.77
CA ASN A 690 -28.15 13.30 4.80
C ASN A 690 -26.83 13.47 5.58
N ASP A 691 -26.66 12.72 6.66
CA ASP A 691 -25.49 12.82 7.53
C ASP A 691 -25.27 11.47 8.25
N LEU A 692 -24.01 11.09 8.43
CA LEU A 692 -23.63 9.86 9.14
C LEU A 692 -24.08 9.89 10.62
N LEU A 693 -24.11 11.06 11.24
CA LEU A 693 -24.44 11.28 12.65
C LEU A 693 -25.94 11.56 12.89
N ILE A 694 -26.76 11.60 11.84
CA ILE A 694 -28.20 11.84 11.94
C ILE A 694 -28.94 10.66 11.35
N VAL A 695 -29.70 9.96 12.19
CA VAL A 695 -30.62 8.90 11.78
C VAL A 695 -32.01 9.49 11.67
N GLU A 696 -32.63 9.33 10.51
CA GLU A 696 -33.94 9.89 10.21
C GLU A 696 -34.98 8.78 9.96
N ASN A 697 -36.25 9.12 10.22
CA ASN A 697 -37.36 8.26 9.83
C ASN A 697 -37.48 8.20 8.30
N ILE A 698 -38.05 7.11 7.82
CA ILE A 698 -38.54 6.95 6.44
C ILE A 698 -40.04 6.69 6.56
N ASN A 699 -40.85 7.49 5.87
CA ASN A 699 -42.26 7.19 5.68
C ASN A 699 -42.40 6.36 4.41
N ALA A 700 -43.22 5.31 4.47
CA ALA A 700 -43.47 4.47 3.30
C ALA A 700 -44.09 5.31 2.17
N ASP A 701 -43.62 5.09 0.95
CA ASP A 701 -44.08 5.69 -0.30
C ASP A 701 -43.90 7.22 -0.41
N GLU A 702 -43.14 7.84 0.50
CA GLU A 702 -42.75 9.25 0.40
C GLU A 702 -41.41 9.42 -0.32
N TRP A 703 -41.35 10.40 -1.23
CA TRP A 703 -40.14 10.76 -1.97
C TRP A 703 -39.09 11.41 -1.05
N MET A 704 -37.86 10.95 -1.19
CA MET A 704 -36.67 11.48 -0.56
C MET A 704 -35.66 11.85 -1.64
N ASP A 705 -34.98 12.97 -1.48
CA ASP A 705 -33.83 13.34 -2.31
C ASP A 705 -32.56 12.99 -1.52
N ILE A 706 -31.64 12.24 -2.14
CA ILE A 706 -30.42 11.76 -1.49
C ILE A 706 -29.19 12.12 -2.32
N GLN A 707 -28.09 12.40 -1.63
CA GLN A 707 -26.76 12.55 -2.23
C GLN A 707 -25.88 11.40 -1.74
N PHE A 708 -25.33 10.64 -2.68
CA PHE A 708 -24.65 9.38 -2.38
C PHE A 708 -23.34 9.28 -3.14
N GLU A 709 -22.24 9.39 -2.42
CA GLU A 709 -20.89 9.30 -2.98
C GLU A 709 -20.33 7.87 -2.93
N LEU A 710 -19.82 7.39 -4.06
CA LEU A 710 -19.18 6.08 -4.20
C LEU A 710 -17.71 6.12 -3.76
N GLN A 711 -17.03 4.97 -3.80
CA GLN A 711 -15.60 4.87 -3.52
C GLN A 711 -14.78 5.75 -4.49
N PRO A 712 -13.74 6.46 -4.02
CA PRO A 712 -12.90 7.30 -4.87
C PRO A 712 -12.03 6.47 -5.81
N THR A 713 -11.76 6.97 -7.01
CA THR A 713 -10.87 6.32 -7.97
C THR A 713 -10.23 7.33 -8.93
N ILE A 714 -9.25 6.86 -9.71
CA ILE A 714 -8.68 7.55 -10.86
C ILE A 714 -8.82 6.61 -12.05
N TYR A 715 -9.56 7.02 -13.08
CA TYR A 715 -9.92 6.14 -14.18
C TYR A 715 -10.14 6.91 -15.48
N LYS A 716 -9.50 6.47 -16.57
CA LYS A 716 -9.75 6.99 -17.92
C LYS A 716 -10.82 6.16 -18.64
N LEU A 717 -11.77 6.86 -19.24
CA LEU A 717 -12.75 6.35 -20.19
C LEU A 717 -12.54 7.05 -21.54
N LYS A 718 -12.72 6.33 -22.64
CA LYS A 718 -12.58 6.86 -24.01
C LYS A 718 -13.93 7.09 -24.66
N GLU A 719 -13.99 8.04 -25.59
CA GLU A 719 -15.14 8.20 -26.47
C GLU A 719 -15.54 6.85 -27.10
N GLY A 720 -16.84 6.54 -27.05
CA GLY A 720 -17.40 5.28 -27.51
C GLY A 720 -17.47 4.17 -26.46
N ASP A 721 -16.89 4.38 -25.27
CA ASP A 721 -17.05 3.49 -24.14
C ASP A 721 -18.49 3.55 -23.60
N THR A 722 -18.88 2.53 -22.82
CA THR A 722 -20.16 2.51 -22.11
C THR A 722 -19.91 2.36 -20.63
N LEU A 723 -20.38 3.35 -19.86
CA LEU A 723 -20.39 3.30 -18.40
C LEU A 723 -21.76 2.82 -17.94
N ARG A 724 -21.83 1.64 -17.32
CA ARG A 724 -23.06 1.09 -16.75
C ARG A 724 -23.17 1.46 -15.28
N LEU A 725 -24.25 2.16 -14.93
CA LEU A 725 -24.72 2.31 -13.55
C LEU A 725 -25.69 1.19 -13.20
N VAL A 726 -25.42 0.49 -12.11
CA VAL A 726 -26.31 -0.51 -11.53
C VAL A 726 -26.76 -0.04 -10.16
N LEU A 727 -28.08 0.12 -9.96
CA LEU A 727 -28.69 0.40 -8.65
C LEU A 727 -29.44 -0.84 -8.18
N TYR A 728 -29.18 -1.27 -6.95
CA TYR A 728 -29.75 -2.48 -6.36
C TYR A 728 -29.85 -2.35 -4.83
N THR A 729 -30.34 -3.37 -4.15
CA THR A 729 -30.49 -3.39 -2.68
C THR A 729 -29.40 -4.29 -2.06
N THR A 730 -29.71 -5.57 -1.85
CA THR A 730 -28.82 -6.54 -1.20
C THR A 730 -27.61 -6.89 -2.07
N ASP A 731 -26.41 -6.72 -1.51
CA ASP A 731 -25.14 -7.22 -2.06
C ASP A 731 -24.72 -8.47 -1.29
N PHE A 732 -24.70 -9.63 -1.96
CA PHE A 732 -24.42 -10.91 -1.31
C PHE A 732 -22.96 -11.08 -0.85
N GLU A 733 -22.05 -10.23 -1.33
CA GLU A 733 -20.66 -10.18 -0.89
C GLU A 733 -20.50 -9.25 0.31
N ILE A 734 -21.18 -8.09 0.31
CA ILE A 734 -20.84 -6.98 1.20
C ILE A 734 -21.87 -6.73 2.30
N THR A 735 -23.17 -6.67 1.99
CA THR A 735 -24.20 -6.18 2.92
C THR A 735 -24.88 -7.32 3.68
N ILE A 736 -25.67 -6.96 4.70
CA ILE A 736 -26.70 -7.85 5.24
C ILE A 736 -27.62 -8.33 4.12
N ARG A 737 -28.00 -9.60 4.16
CA ARG A 737 -28.86 -10.28 3.18
C ARG A 737 -30.29 -10.27 3.69
N ASP A 738 -30.96 -9.12 3.58
CA ASP A 738 -32.37 -8.95 3.91
C ASP A 738 -33.22 -9.46 2.74
N ASN A 739 -34.10 -10.43 2.97
CA ASN A 739 -35.02 -10.97 1.95
C ASN A 739 -36.49 -10.59 2.19
N THR A 740 -36.75 -9.57 3.00
CA THR A 740 -38.11 -9.07 3.29
C THR A 740 -38.72 -8.36 2.08
N THR A 741 -40.05 -8.40 2.00
CA THR A 741 -40.81 -7.83 0.89
C THR A 741 -40.92 -6.31 1.01
N TYR A 742 -39.86 -5.62 0.59
CA TYR A 742 -39.87 -4.19 0.28
C TYR A 742 -39.27 -3.94 -1.11
N HIS A 743 -39.53 -2.76 -1.66
CA HIS A 743 -38.96 -2.29 -2.90
C HIS A 743 -38.64 -0.80 -2.82
N LEU A 744 -37.66 -0.38 -3.61
CA LEU A 744 -37.31 1.01 -3.81
C LEU A 744 -37.79 1.46 -5.18
N THR A 745 -38.39 2.64 -5.26
CA THR A 745 -38.74 3.29 -6.53
C THR A 745 -37.85 4.51 -6.73
N VAL A 746 -37.19 4.60 -7.88
CA VAL A 746 -36.30 5.71 -8.25
C VAL A 746 -36.93 6.49 -9.40
N GLU A 747 -37.02 7.81 -9.26
CA GLU A 747 -37.49 8.73 -10.30
C GLU A 747 -36.28 9.17 -11.15
N LEU A 748 -36.06 8.50 -12.28
CA LEU A 748 -34.82 8.68 -13.07
C LEU A 748 -34.75 10.06 -13.75
N GLU A 749 -35.89 10.68 -14.06
CA GLU A 749 -35.95 12.04 -14.64
C GLU A 749 -35.37 13.10 -13.70
N GLN A 750 -35.53 12.92 -12.38
CA GLN A 750 -35.03 13.82 -11.34
C GLN A 750 -33.70 13.35 -10.72
N SER A 751 -33.05 12.36 -11.33
CA SER A 751 -31.84 11.74 -10.80
C SER A 751 -30.64 11.91 -11.74
N THR A 752 -29.46 12.11 -11.18
CA THR A 752 -28.22 12.36 -11.93
C THR A 752 -27.02 11.62 -11.35
N LEU A 753 -26.09 11.23 -12.22
CA LEU A 753 -24.72 10.85 -11.86
C LEU A 753 -23.78 12.01 -12.16
N ILE A 754 -22.95 12.38 -11.19
CA ILE A 754 -21.91 13.40 -11.31
C ILE A 754 -20.55 12.72 -11.16
N LEU A 755 -19.67 12.92 -12.13
CA LEU A 755 -18.30 12.41 -12.13
C LEU A 755 -17.31 13.58 -12.02
N PRO A 756 -16.43 13.62 -11.00
CA PRO A 756 -15.34 14.60 -10.95
C PRO A 756 -14.28 14.23 -11.99
N CYS A 757 -14.07 15.09 -12.98
CA CYS A 757 -13.26 14.79 -14.16
C CYS A 757 -12.14 15.81 -14.31
N GLN A 758 -10.88 15.38 -14.19
CA GLN A 758 -9.76 16.28 -14.45
C GLN A 758 -9.65 16.61 -15.95
N LYS A 759 -9.18 17.81 -16.26
CA LYS A 759 -8.93 18.22 -17.64
C LYS A 759 -7.88 17.30 -18.26
N VAL A 760 -8.21 16.76 -19.43
CA VAL A 760 -7.37 15.84 -20.21
C VAL A 760 -6.23 16.58 -20.90
#